data_AF-A0A7S3V744-F1
#
_entry.id   AF-A0A7S3V744-F1
#
_cell.length_a   1.000
_cell.length_b   1.000
_cell.length_c   1.000
_cell.angle_alpha   90.00
_cell.angle_beta   90.00
_cell.angle_gamma   90.00
#
_symmetry.space_group_name_H-M   'P 1'
#
loop_
_entity.id
_entity.type
_entity.pdbx_description
1 polymer ?
#
loop_
_entity_poly.entity_id
_entity_poly.type
_entity_poly.pdbx_seq_one_letter_code
_entity_poly.pdbx_strand_id
1 'polypeptide(L)'
;MDEKWLHFDRKKLLLDGDLSIFDYNRQNALLFSQGDWQLIRRDLAFAGIDPSCIQELEDGPCTELIRAFRIRRELIHYKKVCLHLFEEGRKIERELKQAMAFFFWNDGENKNEGSKAHLQALHLLSQYYLNDNISPLEIDAVSVAMKRHCEKSTACELVDRKILYVLATGAIGFHKGISLAIQDARNIAKSICLSPRHPDGERPLKLRNLPASMYVDQAVHKIAREDPFESRDERRERMTQKEEKISSTNVADDPRCSDKKLTKSGMAYNLILEKVRDEHNWPIEAIGFLSSSIVARGGYKALTIVEELENYSSHLSALPSRTKKVLQQYMDAHNDFITISNRAVPTEGDEGNALSAAVKRVGNIHSLRGLLKASGENAKWVSVLASLSWKENTMFVAGDDAANGNNCMFVPQEFELGNFINASRKLLEEVLMPAMLNAITSESWPPQIGTRRTRVAAYDEHSVEYAKCGRKKLSKCMKCSGYFDAKWIRHTFCIMCERRIRDESVENKCLFDGCKLSEEAFCPHFRRCFVCDSPHSCEECRLYRGDGESAIELVSVLQPRILLLDFDRTLCSTKSGASPLPQNKSKSKHSRHQHTIDSDLKVAVAAHRTYGSSHVITRNSHKRDIEEFLIQHDLKDLASNVHVVPKKMSKGSYIKDNFFTGDNLDASSCIFIDDDIRELVRDNWLKSCEQVHRLLFVRAFSK
;
A
#
# COMPACT_ATOMS: atom_id res chain seq x y z
N MET A 1 -20.79 -16.53 -43.90
CA MET A 1 -20.39 -15.14 -44.24
C MET A 1 -20.31 -15.05 -45.75
N ASP A 2 -21.04 -14.11 -46.38
CA ASP A 2 -21.00 -13.89 -47.85
C ASP A 2 -19.67 -13.22 -48.28
N GLU A 3 -19.16 -13.57 -49.46
CA GLU A 3 -17.90 -13.11 -50.09
C GLU A 3 -17.76 -11.58 -50.34
N LYS A 4 -18.69 -10.74 -49.86
CA LYS A 4 -18.67 -9.27 -50.07
C LYS A 4 -17.62 -8.50 -49.23
N TRP A 5 -16.68 -9.20 -48.58
CA TRP A 5 -15.68 -8.63 -47.69
C TRP A 5 -14.57 -7.81 -48.39
N LEU A 6 -14.32 -8.05 -49.69
CA LEU A 6 -13.12 -7.57 -50.41
C LEU A 6 -13.12 -6.09 -50.83
N HIS A 7 -14.11 -5.28 -50.44
CA HIS A 7 -14.24 -3.87 -50.88
C HIS A 7 -14.42 -2.84 -49.76
N PHE A 8 -13.88 -3.09 -48.56
CA PHE A 8 -13.73 -2.00 -47.59
C PHE A 8 -12.51 -1.13 -47.95
N ASP A 9 -12.79 0.06 -48.48
CA ASP A 9 -11.81 1.14 -48.66
C ASP A 9 -11.10 1.40 -47.32
N ARG A 10 -9.76 1.31 -47.28
CA ARG A 10 -8.94 1.50 -46.05
C ARG A 10 -9.29 2.81 -45.33
N LYS A 11 -9.76 3.82 -46.06
CA LYS A 11 -10.24 5.11 -45.50
C LYS A 11 -11.46 4.97 -44.58
N LYS A 12 -12.23 3.88 -44.65
CA LYS A 12 -13.42 3.64 -43.81
C LYS A 12 -13.13 2.90 -42.50
N LEU A 13 -11.92 2.39 -42.30
CA LEU A 13 -11.51 1.61 -41.11
C LEU A 13 -10.58 2.40 -40.16
N LEU A 14 -10.71 3.72 -40.15
CA LEU A 14 -10.02 4.63 -39.24
C LEU A 14 -10.66 4.53 -37.84
N LEU A 15 -9.89 4.09 -36.84
CA LEU A 15 -10.42 3.72 -35.52
C LEU A 15 -9.80 4.51 -34.35
N ASP A 16 -8.60 5.06 -34.53
CA ASP A 16 -7.91 5.93 -33.56
C ASP A 16 -7.27 7.12 -34.30
N GLY A 17 -8.08 8.12 -34.65
CA GLY A 17 -7.65 9.23 -35.52
C GLY A 17 -7.46 8.76 -36.96
N ASP A 18 -6.31 9.04 -37.57
CA ASP A 18 -5.99 8.68 -38.95
C ASP A 18 -5.33 7.29 -39.11
N LEU A 19 -5.42 6.43 -38.09
CA LEU A 19 -4.81 5.09 -38.09
C LEU A 19 -5.85 3.95 -38.15
N SER A 20 -5.56 2.96 -38.98
CA SER A 20 -6.25 1.67 -39.05
C SER A 20 -5.53 0.63 -38.19
N ILE A 21 -6.23 -0.43 -37.76
CA ILE A 21 -5.63 -1.57 -37.02
C ILE A 21 -4.51 -2.25 -37.81
N PHE A 22 -4.53 -2.16 -39.14
CA PHE A 22 -3.47 -2.66 -40.02
C PHE A 22 -2.19 -1.83 -40.00
N ASP A 23 -2.26 -0.57 -39.55
CA ASP A 23 -1.09 0.28 -39.42
C ASP A 23 -0.29 -0.05 -38.14
N TYR A 24 -0.84 -0.90 -37.26
CA TYR A 24 -0.21 -1.25 -35.99
C TYR A 24 1.13 -1.96 -36.18
N ASN A 25 2.15 -1.44 -35.52
CA ASN A 25 3.48 -2.04 -35.41
C ASN A 25 4.13 -1.67 -34.07
N ARG A 26 5.32 -2.21 -33.81
CA ARG A 26 6.05 -1.97 -32.55
C ARG A 26 6.32 -0.48 -32.26
N GLN A 27 6.51 0.35 -33.29
CA GLN A 27 6.90 1.75 -33.15
C GLN A 27 5.71 2.65 -32.83
N ASN A 28 4.52 2.36 -33.38
CA ASN A 28 3.31 3.15 -33.16
C ASN A 28 2.31 2.53 -32.18
N ALA A 29 2.67 1.42 -31.52
CA ALA A 29 1.79 0.70 -30.59
C ALA A 29 1.20 1.54 -29.43
N LEU A 30 1.78 2.71 -29.11
CA LEU A 30 1.24 3.63 -28.09
C LEU A 30 0.14 4.57 -28.61
N LEU A 31 -0.03 4.68 -29.93
CA LEU A 31 -1.04 5.53 -30.56
C LEU A 31 -2.44 4.87 -30.56
N PHE A 32 -2.50 3.56 -30.32
CA PHE A 32 -3.74 2.80 -30.35
C PHE A 32 -4.40 2.72 -28.97
N SER A 33 -5.73 2.85 -28.96
CA SER A 33 -6.55 2.55 -27.78
C SER A 33 -6.41 1.07 -27.42
N GLN A 34 -6.16 0.74 -26.15
CA GLN A 34 -5.82 -0.63 -25.72
C GLN A 34 -6.34 -0.98 -24.33
N GLY A 35 -6.45 -2.29 -24.07
CA GLY A 35 -6.67 -2.83 -22.72
C GLY A 35 -8.10 -3.25 -22.40
N ASP A 36 -8.95 -3.36 -23.42
CA ASP A 36 -10.32 -3.85 -23.26
C ASP A 36 -10.74 -4.68 -24.49
N TRP A 37 -11.45 -5.79 -24.25
CA TRP A 37 -12.09 -6.59 -25.28
C TRP A 37 -13.14 -5.78 -26.06
N GLN A 38 -13.80 -4.81 -25.42
CA GLN A 38 -14.78 -3.95 -26.08
C GLN A 38 -14.20 -3.19 -27.28
N LEU A 39 -12.89 -2.93 -27.28
CA LEU A 39 -12.23 -2.30 -28.42
C LEU A 39 -12.12 -3.27 -29.61
N ILE A 40 -11.88 -4.57 -29.35
CA ILE A 40 -11.86 -5.60 -30.40
C ILE A 40 -13.27 -5.82 -30.92
N ARG A 41 -14.28 -5.93 -30.05
CA ARG A 41 -15.70 -5.99 -30.44
C ARG A 41 -16.10 -4.82 -31.32
N ARG A 42 -15.67 -3.61 -30.95
CA ARG A 42 -15.86 -2.39 -31.76
C ARG A 42 -15.24 -2.55 -33.15
N ASP A 43 -13.97 -2.94 -33.22
CA ASP A 43 -13.26 -3.10 -34.49
C ASP A 43 -13.95 -4.14 -35.41
N LEU A 44 -14.38 -5.28 -34.85
CA LEU A 44 -15.12 -6.32 -35.58
C LEU A 44 -16.48 -5.81 -36.08
N ALA A 45 -17.22 -5.08 -35.25
CA ALA A 45 -18.50 -4.49 -35.64
C ALA A 45 -18.32 -3.44 -36.76
N PHE A 46 -17.27 -2.62 -36.69
CA PHE A 46 -16.93 -1.66 -37.77
C PHE A 46 -16.53 -2.35 -39.07
N ALA A 47 -15.90 -3.52 -38.98
CA ALA A 47 -15.58 -4.34 -40.14
C ALA A 47 -16.83 -5.03 -40.74
N GLY A 48 -18.00 -4.91 -40.11
CA GLY A 48 -19.24 -5.54 -40.58
C GLY A 48 -19.40 -7.00 -40.17
N ILE A 49 -18.66 -7.49 -39.17
CA ILE A 49 -18.92 -8.81 -38.58
C ILE A 49 -20.29 -8.78 -37.89
N ASP A 50 -21.12 -9.79 -38.16
CA ASP A 50 -22.43 -9.91 -37.55
C ASP A 50 -22.34 -10.01 -36.02
N PRO A 51 -23.19 -9.30 -35.25
CA PRO A 51 -23.17 -9.35 -33.79
C PRO A 51 -23.31 -10.76 -33.19
N SER A 52 -24.02 -11.67 -33.85
CA SER A 52 -24.15 -13.07 -33.41
C SER A 52 -22.82 -13.82 -33.51
N CYS A 53 -22.07 -13.63 -34.60
CA CYS A 53 -20.72 -14.20 -34.75
C CYS A 53 -19.75 -13.64 -33.72
N ILE A 54 -19.85 -12.35 -33.38
CA ILE A 54 -19.03 -11.77 -32.30
C ILE A 54 -19.39 -12.40 -30.95
N GLN A 55 -20.68 -12.64 -30.69
CA GLN A 55 -21.13 -13.28 -29.47
C GLN A 55 -20.63 -14.74 -29.37
N GLU A 56 -20.63 -15.48 -30.47
CA GLU A 56 -20.04 -16.83 -30.54
C GLU A 56 -18.54 -16.83 -30.21
N LEU A 57 -17.79 -15.82 -30.64
CA LEU A 57 -16.38 -15.67 -30.24
C LEU A 57 -16.24 -15.50 -28.73
N GLU A 58 -17.08 -14.66 -28.13
CA GLU A 58 -17.06 -14.36 -26.70
C GLU A 58 -17.40 -15.57 -25.84
N ASP A 59 -18.38 -16.37 -26.28
CA ASP A 59 -18.84 -17.56 -25.57
C ASP A 59 -17.97 -18.80 -25.86
N GLY A 60 -17.09 -18.74 -26.87
CA GLY A 60 -16.21 -19.82 -27.28
C GLY A 60 -14.73 -19.41 -27.28
N PRO A 61 -14.09 -19.28 -28.45
CA PRO A 61 -12.63 -19.24 -28.60
C PRO A 61 -11.95 -18.04 -27.91
N CYS A 62 -12.63 -16.90 -27.76
CA CYS A 62 -12.05 -15.70 -27.15
C CYS A 62 -12.26 -15.60 -25.62
N THR A 63 -12.89 -16.59 -24.98
CA THR A 63 -13.15 -16.59 -23.53
C THR A 63 -11.88 -16.32 -22.70
N GLU A 64 -10.79 -17.01 -23.02
CA GLU A 64 -9.50 -16.84 -22.30
C GLU A 64 -8.87 -15.47 -22.55
N LEU A 65 -9.07 -14.88 -23.73
CA LEU A 65 -8.59 -13.54 -24.03
C LEU A 65 -9.36 -12.48 -23.23
N ILE A 66 -10.67 -12.63 -23.08
CA ILE A 66 -11.52 -11.75 -22.25
C ILE A 66 -11.09 -11.86 -20.79
N ARG A 67 -10.89 -13.09 -20.29
CA ARG A 67 -10.32 -13.35 -18.95
C ARG A 67 -8.97 -12.64 -18.79
N ALA A 68 -8.09 -12.74 -19.78
CA ALA A 68 -6.76 -12.12 -19.74
C ALA A 68 -6.82 -10.58 -19.64
N PHE A 69 -7.73 -9.92 -20.37
CA PHE A 69 -7.95 -8.48 -20.23
C PHE A 69 -8.42 -8.08 -18.84
N ARG A 70 -9.26 -8.92 -18.22
CA ARG A 70 -9.71 -8.70 -16.85
C ARG A 70 -8.58 -8.86 -15.84
N ILE A 71 -7.80 -9.95 -15.93
CA ILE A 71 -6.62 -10.17 -15.07
C ILE A 71 -5.65 -8.99 -15.18
N ARG A 72 -5.40 -8.50 -16.40
CA ARG A 72 -4.58 -7.31 -16.62
C ARG A 72 -5.10 -6.08 -15.86
N ARG A 73 -6.41 -5.85 -15.84
CA ARG A 73 -7.03 -4.71 -15.14
C ARG A 73 -6.88 -4.83 -13.63
N GLU A 74 -7.19 -5.99 -13.07
CA GLU A 74 -7.06 -6.28 -11.64
C GLU A 74 -5.59 -6.18 -11.19
N LEU A 75 -4.65 -6.72 -11.97
CA LEU A 75 -3.22 -6.64 -11.66
C LEU A 75 -2.70 -5.20 -11.67
N ILE A 76 -3.21 -4.34 -12.56
CA ILE A 76 -2.87 -2.91 -12.56
C ILE A 76 -3.32 -2.25 -11.26
N HIS A 77 -4.53 -2.57 -10.78
CA HIS A 77 -5.05 -2.03 -9.54
C HIS A 77 -4.31 -2.58 -8.31
N TYR A 78 -4.09 -3.90 -8.24
CA TYR A 78 -3.26 -4.52 -7.21
C TYR A 78 -1.88 -3.87 -7.09
N LYS A 79 -1.19 -3.68 -8.24
CA LYS A 79 0.10 -2.96 -8.29
C LYS A 79 0.03 -1.55 -7.69
N LYS A 80 -1.06 -0.82 -7.93
CA LYS A 80 -1.28 0.52 -7.37
C LYS A 80 -1.57 0.48 -5.88
N VAL A 81 -2.37 -0.49 -5.40
CA VAL A 81 -2.58 -0.73 -3.97
C VAL A 81 -1.25 -0.97 -3.27
N CYS A 82 -0.41 -1.87 -3.80
CA CYS A 82 0.92 -2.11 -3.24
C CYS A 82 1.84 -0.87 -3.31
N LEU A 83 1.66 0.03 -4.28
CA LEU A 83 2.40 1.30 -4.31
C LEU A 83 2.01 2.21 -3.14
N HIS A 84 0.71 2.43 -2.94
CA HIS A 84 0.21 3.26 -1.84
C HIS A 84 0.63 2.69 -0.48
N LEU A 85 0.48 1.38 -0.28
CA LEU A 85 0.96 0.70 0.93
C LEU A 85 2.48 0.83 1.10
N PHE A 86 3.26 0.72 0.02
CA PHE A 86 4.71 0.89 0.10
C PHE A 86 5.10 2.33 0.47
N GLU A 87 4.43 3.33 -0.07
CA GLU A 87 4.67 4.74 0.27
C GLU A 87 4.34 5.02 1.73
N GLU A 88 3.24 4.47 2.23
CA GLU A 88 2.87 4.58 3.63
C GLU A 88 3.86 3.85 4.55
N GLY A 89 4.25 2.64 4.15
CA GLY A 89 5.29 1.87 4.83
C GLY A 89 6.61 2.65 4.92
N ARG A 90 7.02 3.39 3.89
CA ARG A 90 8.24 4.21 3.95
C ARG A 90 8.18 5.34 4.98
N LYS A 91 7.00 5.92 5.23
CA LYS A 91 6.82 6.95 6.28
C LYS A 91 7.00 6.34 7.66
N ILE A 92 6.32 5.23 7.94
CA ILE A 92 6.41 4.50 9.21
C ILE A 92 7.85 4.01 9.44
N GLU A 93 8.52 3.48 8.41
CA GLU A 93 9.91 3.02 8.54
C GLU A 93 10.85 4.16 8.95
N ARG A 94 10.64 5.38 8.43
CA ARG A 94 11.44 6.55 8.81
C ARG A 94 11.26 6.90 10.28
N GLU A 95 10.03 6.89 10.78
CA GLU A 95 9.70 7.23 12.16
C GLU A 95 10.14 6.13 13.14
N LEU A 96 10.00 4.85 12.78
CA LEU A 96 10.60 3.74 13.53
C LEU A 96 12.13 3.86 13.60
N LYS A 97 12.79 4.23 12.49
CA LYS A 97 14.24 4.51 12.50
C LYS A 97 14.59 5.69 13.41
N GLN A 98 13.72 6.68 13.51
CA GLN A 98 13.90 7.83 14.38
C GLN A 98 13.83 7.41 15.85
N ALA A 99 12.76 6.71 16.25
CA ALA A 99 12.60 6.16 17.59
C ALA A 99 13.75 5.20 17.96
N MET A 100 14.10 4.26 17.09
CA MET A 100 15.24 3.35 17.30
C MET A 100 16.55 4.13 17.49
N ALA A 101 16.80 5.16 16.69
CA ALA A 101 18.00 5.98 16.82
C ALA A 101 18.02 6.79 18.12
N PHE A 102 16.86 7.19 18.63
CA PHE A 102 16.72 7.90 19.90
C PHE A 102 17.01 6.99 21.10
N PHE A 103 16.38 5.82 21.15
CA PHE A 103 16.52 4.91 22.29
C PHE A 103 17.87 4.19 22.29
N PHE A 104 18.58 4.16 21.15
CA PHE A 104 19.95 3.66 21.09
C PHE A 104 20.85 4.38 22.12
N TRP A 105 21.43 3.61 23.03
CA TRP A 105 22.35 4.09 24.05
C TRP A 105 23.74 3.47 23.84
N ASN A 106 24.76 4.32 23.74
CA ASN A 106 26.15 3.87 23.69
C ASN A 106 26.70 3.74 25.11
N ASP A 107 26.98 2.51 25.51
CA ASP A 107 27.31 2.15 26.90
C ASP A 107 28.63 2.79 27.39
N GLY A 108 29.53 3.17 26.48
CA GLY A 108 30.73 3.97 26.78
C GLY A 108 31.54 3.44 27.98
N GLU A 109 31.79 4.30 28.96
CA GLU A 109 32.57 4.01 30.18
C GLU A 109 31.91 3.00 31.15
N ASN A 110 30.61 2.70 31.02
CA ASN A 110 29.93 1.71 31.88
C ASN A 110 29.35 0.55 31.05
N LYS A 111 30.24 -0.08 30.27
CA LYS A 111 29.92 -1.15 29.32
C LYS A 111 29.20 -2.34 29.98
N ASN A 112 29.60 -2.71 31.20
CA ASN A 112 29.04 -3.84 31.93
C ASN A 112 27.57 -3.59 32.34
N GLU A 113 27.29 -2.42 32.93
CA GLU A 113 25.91 -2.05 33.32
C GLU A 113 24.98 -1.95 32.09
N GLY A 114 25.48 -1.38 30.99
CA GLY A 114 24.75 -1.29 29.73
C GLY A 114 24.45 -2.64 29.08
N SER A 115 25.42 -3.57 29.08
CA SER A 115 25.23 -4.94 28.60
C SER A 115 24.20 -5.69 29.44
N LYS A 116 24.28 -5.58 30.77
CA LYS A 116 23.35 -6.21 31.71
C LYS A 116 21.92 -5.72 31.50
N ALA A 117 21.72 -4.39 31.42
CA ALA A 117 20.41 -3.79 31.15
C ALA A 117 19.84 -4.23 29.79
N HIS A 118 20.70 -4.41 28.78
CA HIS A 118 20.28 -4.88 27.47
C HIS A 118 19.88 -6.37 27.48
N LEU A 119 20.65 -7.23 28.16
CA LEU A 119 20.30 -8.63 28.35
C LEU A 119 18.97 -8.79 29.10
N GLN A 120 18.76 -7.97 30.14
CA GLN A 120 17.50 -7.93 30.87
C GLN A 120 16.34 -7.51 29.96
N ALA A 121 16.52 -6.48 29.13
CA ALA A 121 15.53 -6.07 28.14
C ALA A 121 15.21 -7.18 27.13
N LEU A 122 16.21 -7.91 26.64
CA LEU A 122 16.02 -9.06 25.76
C LEU A 122 15.25 -10.19 26.44
N HIS A 123 15.56 -10.47 27.71
CA HIS A 123 14.86 -11.49 28.49
C HIS A 123 13.38 -11.12 28.69
N LEU A 124 13.10 -9.89 29.11
CA LEU A 124 11.73 -9.39 29.33
C LEU A 124 10.89 -9.43 28.06
N LEU A 125 11.51 -9.23 26.89
CA LEU A 125 10.83 -9.24 25.59
C LEU A 125 10.86 -10.60 24.88
N SER A 126 11.57 -11.59 25.43
CA SER A 126 11.70 -12.92 24.81
C SER A 126 10.35 -13.63 24.64
N GLN A 127 9.42 -13.47 25.58
CA GLN A 127 8.08 -14.04 25.50
C GLN A 127 7.30 -13.52 24.27
N TYR A 128 7.50 -12.26 23.92
CA TYR A 128 6.94 -11.64 22.72
C TYR A 128 7.60 -12.14 21.43
N TYR A 129 8.90 -12.43 21.48
CA TYR A 129 9.62 -13.00 20.34
C TYR A 129 9.25 -14.45 20.04
N LEU A 130 8.54 -15.12 20.93
CA LEU A 130 8.22 -16.53 20.81
C LEU A 130 6.73 -16.78 20.55
N ASN A 131 5.87 -15.84 20.93
CA ASN A 131 4.44 -15.99 20.76
C ASN A 131 3.87 -14.91 19.81
N ASP A 132 3.46 -15.33 18.62
CA ASP A 132 2.86 -14.44 17.61
C ASP A 132 1.48 -13.88 18.03
N ASN A 133 0.88 -14.39 19.12
CA ASN A 133 -0.42 -13.97 19.64
C ASN A 133 -0.33 -12.87 20.71
N ILE A 134 0.86 -12.55 21.21
CA ILE A 134 1.02 -11.52 22.25
C ILE A 134 1.34 -10.20 21.55
N SER A 135 0.49 -9.20 21.75
CA SER A 135 0.79 -7.84 21.29
C SER A 135 1.93 -7.26 22.13
N PRO A 136 2.89 -6.52 21.53
CA PRO A 136 3.91 -5.86 22.33
C PRO A 136 3.33 -4.79 23.28
N LEU A 137 2.07 -4.36 23.06
CA LEU A 137 1.32 -3.47 23.92
C LEU A 137 0.82 -4.15 25.21
N GLU A 138 0.73 -5.48 25.20
CA GLU A 138 0.23 -6.28 26.34
C GLU A 138 1.35 -6.69 27.30
N ILE A 139 2.59 -6.25 27.05
CA ILE A 139 3.75 -6.58 27.87
C ILE A 139 3.88 -5.54 28.99
N ASP A 140 3.69 -5.96 30.25
CA ASP A 140 3.82 -5.10 31.43
C ASP A 140 5.13 -4.30 31.46
N ALA A 141 6.24 -4.94 31.09
CA ALA A 141 7.56 -4.29 31.05
C ALA A 141 7.61 -3.12 30.05
N VAL A 142 6.90 -3.21 28.92
CA VAL A 142 6.81 -2.11 27.94
C VAL A 142 5.97 -0.97 28.50
N SER A 143 4.82 -1.29 29.11
CA SER A 143 3.93 -0.32 29.74
C SER A 143 4.62 0.45 30.88
N VAL A 144 5.38 -0.25 31.73
CA VAL A 144 6.17 0.35 32.81
C VAL A 144 7.29 1.25 32.26
N ALA A 145 8.07 0.76 31.30
CA ALA A 145 9.15 1.54 30.68
C ALA A 145 8.62 2.80 30.00
N MET A 146 7.48 2.70 29.30
CA MET A 146 6.81 3.84 28.68
C MET A 146 6.37 4.87 29.72
N LYS A 147 5.70 4.44 30.79
CA LYS A 147 5.21 5.34 31.85
C LYS A 147 6.37 6.09 32.51
N ARG A 148 7.46 5.40 32.85
CA ARG A 148 8.66 6.01 33.47
C ARG A 148 9.36 7.00 32.54
N HIS A 149 9.37 6.77 31.23
CA HIS A 149 9.85 7.74 30.25
C HIS A 149 8.96 9.00 30.14
N CYS A 150 7.69 8.91 30.53
CA CYS A 150 6.76 10.03 30.59
C CYS A 150 6.85 10.82 31.91
N GLU A 151 7.40 10.24 32.97
CA GLU A 151 7.60 10.89 34.28
C GLU A 151 8.88 11.75 34.28
N LYS A 152 8.87 12.93 34.91
CA LYS A 152 9.99 13.89 34.83
C LYS A 152 11.28 13.35 35.50
N SER A 153 12.32 13.19 34.67
CA SER A 153 13.78 13.20 34.90
C SER A 153 14.45 12.26 35.92
N THR A 154 13.78 11.67 36.92
CA THR A 154 14.47 10.80 37.91
C THR A 154 13.98 9.35 37.96
N ALA A 155 12.92 9.00 37.21
CA ALA A 155 12.30 7.68 37.26
C ALA A 155 12.73 6.71 36.14
N CYS A 156 13.39 7.20 35.09
CA CYS A 156 13.77 6.38 33.94
C CYS A 156 15.12 5.69 34.18
N GLU A 157 15.10 4.36 34.28
CA GLU A 157 16.30 3.55 34.42
C GLU A 157 16.93 3.22 33.06
N LEU A 158 18.21 2.81 33.06
CA LEU A 158 18.89 2.38 31.85
C LEU A 158 18.18 1.19 31.18
N VAL A 159 17.59 0.29 31.97
CA VAL A 159 16.83 -0.86 31.49
C VAL A 159 15.56 -0.45 30.73
N ASP A 160 14.83 0.57 31.19
CA ASP A 160 13.61 1.07 30.53
C ASP A 160 13.93 1.55 29.11
N ARG A 161 15.04 2.28 28.97
CA ARG A 161 15.53 2.73 27.66
C ARG A 161 15.94 1.57 26.75
N LYS A 162 16.61 0.54 27.30
CA LYS A 162 17.01 -0.65 26.55
C LYS A 162 15.79 -1.47 26.12
N ILE A 163 14.74 -1.57 26.93
CA ILE A 163 13.45 -2.18 26.56
C ILE A 163 12.88 -1.49 25.32
N LEU A 164 12.77 -0.15 25.33
CA LEU A 164 12.24 0.60 24.19
C LEU A 164 13.14 0.52 22.94
N TYR A 165 14.47 0.47 23.12
CA TYR A 165 15.41 0.27 22.01
C TYR A 165 15.24 -1.10 21.34
N VAL A 166 15.18 -2.15 22.16
CA VAL A 166 15.02 -3.52 21.70
C VAL A 166 13.65 -3.70 21.02
N LEU A 167 12.58 -3.15 21.60
CA LEU A 167 11.25 -3.10 21.00
C LEU A 167 11.24 -2.36 19.66
N ALA A 168 11.84 -1.16 19.58
CA ALA A 168 11.96 -0.41 18.33
C ALA A 168 12.76 -1.17 17.26
N THR A 169 13.78 -1.93 17.67
CA THR A 169 14.60 -2.78 16.80
C THR A 169 13.81 -3.97 16.25
N GLY A 170 12.94 -4.59 17.07
CA GLY A 170 12.01 -5.61 16.61
C GLY A 170 10.98 -5.05 15.64
N ALA A 171 10.35 -3.92 15.99
CA ALA A 171 9.34 -3.25 15.18
C ALA A 171 9.85 -2.86 13.79
N ILE A 172 11.04 -2.24 13.72
CA ILE A 172 11.66 -1.89 12.43
C ILE A 172 12.05 -3.13 11.62
N GLY A 173 12.50 -4.21 12.27
CA GLY A 173 12.80 -5.47 11.60
C GLY A 173 11.56 -6.02 10.92
N PHE A 174 10.47 -6.16 11.69
CA PHE A 174 9.17 -6.62 11.22
C PHE A 174 8.63 -5.77 10.07
N HIS A 175 8.62 -4.46 10.26
CA HIS A 175 8.12 -3.50 9.27
C HIS A 175 8.94 -3.51 7.97
N LYS A 176 10.26 -3.65 8.05
CA LYS A 176 11.12 -3.81 6.87
C LYS A 176 10.81 -5.09 6.11
N GLY A 177 10.56 -6.19 6.82
CA GLY A 177 10.15 -7.45 6.21
C GLY A 177 8.87 -7.29 5.39
N ILE A 178 7.86 -6.66 5.98
CA ILE A 178 6.59 -6.35 5.29
C ILE A 178 6.82 -5.44 4.08
N SER A 179 7.52 -4.32 4.30
CA SER A 179 7.76 -3.32 3.27
C SER A 179 8.52 -3.89 2.06
N LEU A 180 9.47 -4.80 2.30
CA LEU A 180 10.23 -5.47 1.25
C LEU A 180 9.33 -6.40 0.41
N ALA A 181 8.44 -7.14 1.07
CA ALA A 181 7.49 -8.01 0.38
C ALA A 181 6.47 -7.21 -0.45
N ILE A 182 5.95 -6.10 0.08
CA ILE A 182 5.06 -5.19 -0.66
C ILE A 182 5.79 -4.54 -1.84
N GLN A 183 7.05 -4.14 -1.64
CA GLN A 183 7.90 -3.60 -2.70
C GLN A 183 8.10 -4.60 -3.84
N ASP A 184 8.31 -5.88 -3.50
CA ASP A 184 8.39 -6.96 -4.49
C ASP A 184 7.08 -7.14 -5.24
N ALA A 185 5.95 -7.29 -4.53
CA ALA A 185 4.63 -7.40 -5.15
C ALA A 185 4.37 -6.27 -6.14
N ARG A 186 4.63 -5.02 -5.74
CA ARG A 186 4.52 -3.84 -6.61
C ARG A 186 5.46 -3.91 -7.81
N ASN A 187 6.74 -4.18 -7.59
CA ASN A 187 7.75 -4.09 -8.65
C ASN A 187 7.62 -5.25 -9.66
N ILE A 188 7.33 -6.47 -9.20
CA ILE A 188 7.10 -7.61 -10.08
C ILE A 188 5.79 -7.42 -10.84
N ALA A 189 4.68 -7.05 -10.18
CA ALA A 189 3.43 -6.72 -10.88
C ALA A 189 3.61 -5.59 -11.90
N LYS A 190 4.43 -4.58 -11.59
CA LYS A 190 4.82 -3.53 -12.56
C LYS A 190 5.58 -4.13 -13.74
N SER A 191 6.56 -5.01 -13.51
CA SER A 191 7.29 -5.69 -14.58
C SER A 191 6.37 -6.55 -15.45
N ILE A 192 5.42 -7.28 -14.87
CA ILE A 192 4.39 -8.04 -15.61
C ILE A 192 3.52 -7.09 -16.44
N CYS A 193 3.06 -5.97 -15.87
CA CYS A 193 2.31 -4.95 -16.60
C CYS A 193 3.11 -4.29 -17.73
N LEU A 194 4.45 -4.36 -17.68
CA LEU A 194 5.37 -3.90 -18.72
C LEU A 194 5.73 -4.98 -19.73
N SER A 195 5.13 -6.17 -19.65
CA SER A 195 5.23 -7.19 -20.69
C SER A 195 4.93 -6.62 -22.09
N PRO A 196 5.57 -7.18 -23.12
CA PRO A 196 5.57 -6.61 -24.46
C PRO A 196 4.16 -6.47 -25.04
N ARG A 197 3.95 -5.39 -25.81
CA ARG A 197 2.69 -5.12 -26.52
C ARG A 197 2.59 -5.85 -27.86
N HIS A 198 3.74 -6.25 -28.40
CA HIS A 198 3.87 -6.93 -29.69
C HIS A 198 4.44 -8.35 -29.46
N PRO A 199 4.05 -9.37 -30.23
CA PRO A 199 4.60 -10.73 -30.13
C PRO A 199 6.13 -10.82 -30.18
N ASP A 200 6.76 -10.02 -31.03
CA ASP A 200 8.24 -9.94 -31.13
C ASP A 200 8.91 -9.13 -30.01
N GLY A 201 8.15 -8.66 -29.04
CA GLY A 201 8.68 -7.86 -27.95
C GLY A 201 9.42 -8.72 -26.92
N GLU A 202 10.45 -8.13 -26.33
CA GLU A 202 11.28 -8.83 -25.37
C GLU A 202 10.64 -8.94 -23.98
N ARG A 203 10.79 -10.13 -23.37
CA ARG A 203 10.41 -10.36 -21.98
C ARG A 203 11.23 -9.47 -21.03
N PRO A 204 10.64 -8.77 -20.05
CA PRO A 204 11.39 -7.95 -19.10
C PRO A 204 12.44 -8.73 -18.29
N LEU A 205 13.65 -8.17 -18.14
CA LEU A 205 14.79 -8.81 -17.45
C LEU A 205 14.43 -9.28 -16.03
N LYS A 206 13.65 -8.49 -15.30
CA LYS A 206 13.22 -8.83 -13.93
C LYS A 206 12.40 -10.12 -13.88
N LEU A 207 11.59 -10.39 -14.91
CA LEU A 207 10.78 -11.62 -15.00
C LEU A 207 11.60 -12.82 -15.47
N ARG A 208 12.58 -12.60 -16.36
CA ARG A 208 13.53 -13.64 -16.80
C ARG A 208 14.31 -14.25 -15.63
N ASN A 209 14.65 -13.43 -14.65
CA ASN A 209 15.51 -13.79 -13.52
C ASN A 209 14.73 -14.22 -12.26
N LEU A 210 13.44 -14.57 -12.35
CA LEU A 210 12.69 -15.09 -11.20
C LEU A 210 13.23 -16.49 -10.80
N PRO A 211 13.29 -16.82 -9.49
CA PRO A 211 12.94 -15.98 -8.34
C PRO A 211 14.08 -15.06 -7.87
N ALA A 212 15.29 -15.20 -8.43
CA ALA A 212 16.49 -14.48 -7.98
C ALA A 212 16.38 -12.94 -8.06
N SER A 213 15.46 -12.41 -8.86
CA SER A 213 15.16 -10.98 -8.97
C SER A 213 14.22 -10.42 -7.88
N MET A 214 13.65 -11.29 -7.04
CA MET A 214 12.80 -10.92 -5.91
C MET A 214 13.68 -10.54 -4.71
N TYR A 215 13.43 -9.36 -4.14
CA TYR A 215 14.14 -8.89 -2.95
C TYR A 215 13.87 -9.77 -1.72
N VAL A 216 12.67 -10.32 -1.55
CA VAL A 216 12.33 -11.22 -0.44
C VAL A 216 13.16 -12.50 -0.55
N ASP A 217 13.26 -13.08 -1.75
CA ASP A 217 14.06 -14.28 -1.99
C ASP A 217 15.54 -14.03 -1.67
N GLN A 218 16.10 -12.90 -2.13
CA GLN A 218 17.46 -12.49 -1.82
C GLN A 218 17.68 -12.29 -0.32
N ALA A 219 16.73 -11.68 0.39
CA ALA A 219 16.82 -11.45 1.83
C ALA A 219 16.81 -12.76 2.62
N VAL A 220 15.90 -13.69 2.28
CA VAL A 220 15.83 -15.01 2.92
C VAL A 220 17.10 -15.81 2.66
N HIS A 221 17.59 -15.86 1.42
CA HIS A 221 18.85 -16.54 1.10
C HIS A 221 20.05 -15.93 1.80
N LYS A 222 20.09 -14.59 1.93
CA LYS A 222 21.15 -13.91 2.66
C LYS A 222 21.15 -14.32 4.13
N ILE A 223 19.99 -14.27 4.80
CA ILE A 223 19.88 -14.61 6.22
C ILE A 223 20.16 -16.11 6.45
N ALA A 224 19.70 -16.98 5.56
CA ALA A 224 19.93 -18.43 5.63
C ALA A 224 21.42 -18.82 5.50
N ARG A 225 22.24 -18.00 4.84
CA ARG A 225 23.69 -18.19 4.73
C ARG A 225 24.47 -17.61 5.91
N GLU A 226 23.85 -16.76 6.71
CA GLU A 226 24.46 -16.21 7.92
C GLU A 226 24.29 -17.23 9.05
N ASP A 227 25.36 -17.50 9.79
CA ASP A 227 25.29 -18.32 11.00
C ASP A 227 24.52 -17.54 12.08
N PRO A 228 23.42 -18.11 12.64
CA PRO A 228 22.65 -17.45 13.69
C PRO A 228 23.47 -17.07 14.93
N PHE A 229 24.57 -17.77 15.21
CA PHE A 229 25.43 -17.53 16.36
C PHE A 229 26.54 -16.50 16.09
N GLU A 230 26.80 -16.16 14.83
CA GLU A 230 27.89 -15.26 14.43
C GLU A 230 27.70 -13.83 14.95
N SER A 231 28.72 -13.33 15.63
CA SER A 231 28.86 -11.96 16.11
C SER A 231 29.21 -10.96 15.01
N ARG A 232 29.17 -9.67 15.35
CA ARG A 232 29.47 -8.60 14.39
C ARG A 232 30.95 -8.55 14.00
N ASP A 233 31.85 -8.91 14.91
CA ASP A 233 33.29 -8.82 14.69
C ASP A 233 33.82 -10.02 13.90
N GLU A 234 33.34 -11.24 14.19
CA GLU A 234 33.58 -12.44 13.36
C GLU A 234 33.15 -12.23 11.89
N ARG A 235 32.01 -11.56 11.70
CA ARG A 235 31.54 -11.19 10.35
C ARG A 235 32.45 -10.20 9.66
N ARG A 236 32.94 -9.19 10.39
CA ARG A 236 33.87 -8.21 9.82
C ARG A 236 35.11 -8.92 9.33
N GLU A 237 35.72 -9.76 10.16
CA GLU A 237 36.88 -10.58 9.82
C GLU A 237 36.63 -11.46 8.59
N ARG A 238 35.48 -12.14 8.53
CA ARG A 238 35.07 -12.94 7.37
C ARG A 238 34.92 -12.10 6.10
N MET A 239 34.39 -10.88 6.20
CA MET A 239 34.23 -9.98 5.05
C MET A 239 35.58 -9.43 4.56
N THR A 240 36.50 -9.06 5.46
CA THR A 240 37.87 -8.66 5.08
C THR A 240 38.60 -9.80 4.37
N GLN A 241 38.49 -11.03 4.89
CA GLN A 241 39.07 -12.22 4.25
C GLN A 241 38.43 -12.56 2.89
N LYS A 242 37.15 -12.21 2.69
CA LYS A 242 36.43 -12.42 1.43
C LYS A 242 36.74 -11.34 0.41
N GLU A 243 36.94 -10.08 0.82
CA GLU A 243 37.39 -8.99 -0.05
C GLU A 243 38.82 -9.21 -0.55
N GLU A 244 39.71 -9.81 0.25
CA GLU A 244 41.03 -10.25 -0.19
C GLU A 244 40.98 -11.40 -1.23
N LYS A 245 39.97 -12.28 -1.15
CA LYS A 245 39.77 -13.39 -2.10
C LYS A 245 39.00 -13.03 -3.38
N ILE A 246 38.28 -11.91 -3.43
CA ILE A 246 37.45 -11.52 -4.58
C ILE A 246 38.22 -10.72 -5.65
N SER A 247 39.48 -10.34 -5.42
CA SER A 247 40.30 -9.68 -6.46
C SER A 247 40.68 -10.57 -7.66
N SER A 248 40.19 -11.82 -7.73
CA SER A 248 40.56 -12.80 -8.77
C SER A 248 39.39 -13.59 -9.40
N THR A 249 38.17 -13.05 -9.46
CA THR A 249 37.09 -13.72 -10.23
C THR A 249 36.14 -12.73 -10.90
N ASN A 250 36.38 -12.47 -12.19
CA ASN A 250 35.42 -11.85 -13.09
C ASN A 250 34.22 -12.78 -13.28
N VAL A 251 33.02 -12.26 -13.04
CA VAL A 251 31.75 -12.95 -13.26
C VAL A 251 31.54 -13.08 -14.77
N ALA A 252 31.58 -14.31 -15.26
CA ALA A 252 31.23 -14.65 -16.63
C ALA A 252 29.73 -14.42 -16.87
N ASP A 253 29.41 -13.68 -17.93
CA ASP A 253 28.07 -13.65 -18.53
C ASP A 253 27.72 -15.07 -19.01
N ASP A 254 26.56 -15.59 -18.61
CA ASP A 254 26.01 -16.86 -19.12
C ASP A 254 25.25 -16.58 -20.43
N PRO A 255 25.76 -17.02 -21.60
CA PRO A 255 25.12 -16.81 -22.88
C PRO A 255 24.26 -18.03 -23.21
N ARG A 256 23.11 -18.18 -22.55
CA ARG A 256 22.16 -19.24 -22.89
C ARG A 256 20.72 -18.74 -22.92
N CYS A 257 20.30 -18.25 -24.08
CA CYS A 257 18.93 -18.47 -24.57
C CYS A 257 18.80 -18.10 -26.06
N SER A 258 19.22 -19.00 -26.95
CA SER A 258 18.90 -18.92 -28.38
C SER A 258 18.25 -20.23 -28.81
N ASP A 259 17.02 -20.45 -28.36
CA ASP A 259 16.06 -21.31 -29.04
C ASP A 259 14.69 -20.67 -28.86
N LYS A 260 14.14 -20.13 -29.96
CA LYS A 260 12.81 -19.50 -30.00
C LYS A 260 11.73 -20.58 -29.88
N LYS A 261 11.61 -21.22 -28.72
CA LYS A 261 10.39 -21.95 -28.37
C LYS A 261 9.26 -20.93 -28.30
N LEU A 262 8.13 -21.24 -28.92
CA LEU A 262 6.90 -20.45 -28.82
C LEU A 262 6.54 -20.30 -27.34
N THR A 263 6.31 -19.08 -26.87
CA THR A 263 5.86 -18.84 -25.48
C THR A 263 4.47 -19.43 -25.27
N LYS A 264 4.05 -19.70 -24.02
CA LYS A 264 2.68 -20.20 -23.78
C LYS A 264 1.64 -19.18 -24.26
N SER A 265 1.92 -17.89 -24.13
CA SER A 265 1.07 -16.83 -24.68
C SER A 265 0.97 -16.88 -26.21
N GLY A 266 2.06 -17.22 -26.90
CA GLY A 266 2.07 -17.44 -28.35
C GLY A 266 1.22 -18.65 -28.76
N MET A 267 1.30 -19.75 -28.01
CA MET A 267 0.46 -20.92 -28.23
C MET A 267 -1.03 -20.61 -27.98
N ALA A 268 -1.35 -19.93 -26.88
CA ALA A 268 -2.73 -19.55 -26.56
C ALA A 268 -3.31 -18.59 -27.61
N TYR A 269 -2.50 -17.62 -28.08
CA TYR A 269 -2.88 -16.72 -29.16
C TYR A 269 -3.19 -17.47 -30.46
N ASN A 270 -2.30 -18.38 -30.88
CA ASN A 270 -2.51 -19.18 -32.10
C ASN A 270 -3.71 -20.11 -31.96
N LEU A 271 -3.90 -20.73 -30.79
CA LEU A 271 -5.05 -21.60 -30.53
C LEU A 271 -6.38 -20.86 -30.68
N ILE A 272 -6.47 -19.59 -30.25
CA ILE A 272 -7.67 -18.77 -30.47
C ILE A 272 -7.95 -18.66 -31.97
N LEU A 273 -6.94 -18.31 -32.77
CA LEU A 273 -7.10 -18.13 -34.22
C LEU A 273 -7.42 -19.45 -34.93
N GLU A 274 -6.79 -20.56 -34.52
CA GLU A 274 -7.07 -21.91 -35.03
C GLU A 274 -8.50 -22.34 -34.74
N LYS A 275 -9.00 -22.13 -33.51
CA LYS A 275 -10.40 -22.43 -33.17
C LYS A 275 -11.39 -21.59 -33.99
N VAL A 276 -11.12 -20.30 -34.18
CA VAL A 276 -11.97 -19.45 -35.02
C VAL A 276 -12.01 -19.95 -36.47
N ARG A 277 -10.86 -20.41 -36.99
CA ARG A 277 -10.78 -21.01 -38.32
C ARG A 277 -11.54 -22.33 -38.40
N ASP A 278 -11.25 -23.24 -37.48
CA ASP A 278 -11.61 -24.65 -37.60
C ASP A 278 -13.03 -24.93 -37.07
N GLU A 279 -13.47 -24.22 -36.02
CA GLU A 279 -14.78 -24.41 -35.39
C GLU A 279 -15.86 -23.47 -35.98
N HIS A 280 -15.48 -22.26 -36.40
CA HIS A 280 -16.43 -21.25 -36.91
C HIS A 280 -16.30 -20.97 -38.43
N ASN A 281 -15.35 -21.60 -39.13
CA ASN A 281 -15.16 -21.48 -40.58
C ASN A 281 -15.03 -20.03 -41.09
N TRP A 282 -14.35 -19.17 -40.32
CA TRP A 282 -14.13 -17.79 -40.75
C TRP A 282 -13.15 -17.72 -41.96
N PRO A 283 -13.37 -16.82 -42.94
CA PRO A 283 -12.43 -16.59 -44.03
C PRO A 283 -11.04 -16.15 -43.52
N ILE A 284 -9.99 -16.45 -44.29
CA ILE A 284 -8.60 -16.16 -43.88
C ILE A 284 -8.34 -14.67 -43.67
N GLU A 285 -9.02 -13.81 -44.43
CA GLU A 285 -8.97 -12.37 -44.30
C GLU A 285 -9.60 -11.88 -42.99
N ALA A 286 -10.74 -12.47 -42.60
CA ALA A 286 -11.41 -12.15 -41.34
C ALA A 286 -10.57 -12.59 -40.12
N ILE A 287 -9.89 -13.74 -40.23
CA ILE A 287 -8.92 -14.20 -39.23
C ILE A 287 -7.72 -13.24 -39.17
N GLY A 288 -7.22 -12.77 -40.32
CA GLY A 288 -6.15 -11.77 -40.39
C GLY A 288 -6.53 -10.43 -39.74
N PHE A 289 -7.78 -9.99 -39.94
CA PHE A 289 -8.33 -8.80 -39.27
C PHE A 289 -8.46 -8.99 -37.76
N LEU A 290 -9.00 -10.14 -37.31
CA LEU A 290 -9.12 -10.48 -35.89
C LEU A 290 -7.75 -10.52 -35.22
N SER A 291 -6.78 -11.21 -35.83
CA SER A 291 -5.37 -11.27 -35.41
C SER A 291 -4.80 -9.86 -35.20
N SER A 292 -4.91 -9.00 -36.22
CA SER A 292 -4.44 -7.62 -36.17
C SER A 292 -5.14 -6.80 -35.08
N SER A 293 -6.45 -6.97 -34.91
CA SER A 293 -7.23 -6.30 -33.86
C SER A 293 -6.83 -6.76 -32.45
N ILE A 294 -6.66 -8.07 -32.23
CA ILE A 294 -6.20 -8.63 -30.96
C ILE A 294 -4.85 -8.03 -30.59
N VAL A 295 -3.89 -7.99 -31.51
CA VAL A 295 -2.57 -7.42 -31.24
C VAL A 295 -2.66 -5.91 -31.00
N ALA A 296 -3.34 -5.17 -31.88
CA ALA A 296 -3.45 -3.71 -31.81
C ALA A 296 -4.12 -3.21 -30.52
N ARG A 297 -5.10 -3.96 -30.00
CA ARG A 297 -5.83 -3.68 -28.74
C ARG A 297 -5.12 -4.21 -27.49
N GLY A 298 -3.97 -4.87 -27.67
CA GLY A 298 -3.13 -5.36 -26.58
C GLY A 298 -3.63 -6.67 -25.95
N GLY A 299 -4.28 -7.51 -26.75
CA GLY A 299 -4.74 -8.84 -26.37
C GLY A 299 -3.59 -9.84 -26.22
N TYR A 300 -2.61 -9.82 -27.12
CA TYR A 300 -1.38 -10.61 -26.94
C TYR A 300 -0.70 -10.29 -25.60
N LYS A 301 -0.56 -9.00 -25.29
CA LYS A 301 -0.04 -8.54 -24.00
C LYS A 301 -0.85 -9.05 -22.81
N ALA A 302 -2.18 -9.07 -22.93
CA ALA A 302 -3.04 -9.57 -21.87
C ALA A 302 -2.76 -11.06 -21.61
N LEU A 303 -2.63 -11.88 -22.66
CA LEU A 303 -2.26 -13.30 -22.54
C LEU A 303 -0.88 -13.48 -21.91
N THR A 304 0.13 -12.69 -22.32
CA THR A 304 1.46 -12.71 -21.69
C THR A 304 1.40 -12.32 -20.21
N ILE A 305 0.53 -11.38 -19.82
CA ILE A 305 0.35 -11.02 -18.41
C ILE A 305 -0.15 -12.22 -17.59
N VAL A 306 -1.06 -13.04 -18.13
CA VAL A 306 -1.54 -14.26 -17.45
C VAL A 306 -0.40 -15.25 -17.25
N GLU A 307 0.36 -15.55 -18.32
CA GLU A 307 1.52 -16.46 -18.25
C GLU A 307 2.55 -16.00 -17.21
N GLU A 308 2.90 -14.72 -17.22
CA GLU A 308 3.88 -14.17 -16.28
C GLU A 308 3.36 -14.12 -14.84
N LEU A 309 2.06 -13.91 -14.66
CA LEU A 309 1.43 -13.93 -13.34
C LEU A 309 1.39 -15.34 -12.75
N GLU A 310 1.06 -16.35 -13.54
CA GLU A 310 1.13 -17.76 -13.15
C GLU A 310 2.56 -18.17 -12.78
N ASN A 311 3.53 -17.74 -13.59
CA ASN A 311 4.95 -17.99 -13.31
C ASN A 311 5.40 -17.27 -12.03
N TYR A 312 4.92 -16.05 -11.77
CA TYR A 312 5.21 -15.38 -10.51
C TYR A 312 4.57 -16.10 -9.32
N SER A 313 3.31 -16.55 -9.46
CA SER A 313 2.57 -17.30 -8.45
C SER A 313 3.29 -18.58 -8.02
N SER A 314 3.83 -19.35 -8.97
CA SER A 314 4.54 -20.60 -8.68
C SER A 314 5.83 -20.38 -7.87
N HIS A 315 6.57 -19.30 -8.14
CA HIS A 315 7.77 -18.96 -7.38
C HIS A 315 7.44 -18.42 -5.99
N LEU A 316 6.39 -17.61 -5.89
CA LEU A 316 5.99 -16.97 -4.65
C LEU A 316 5.39 -17.97 -3.65
N SER A 317 4.68 -19.01 -4.11
CA SER A 317 4.04 -20.01 -3.24
C SER A 317 5.03 -20.84 -2.41
N ALA A 318 6.26 -21.05 -2.89
CA ALA A 318 7.30 -21.79 -2.16
C ALA A 318 8.01 -20.95 -1.08
N LEU A 319 7.91 -19.62 -1.16
CA LEU A 319 8.69 -18.69 -0.35
C LEU A 319 8.30 -18.68 1.14
N PRO A 320 7.00 -18.72 1.54
CA PRO A 320 6.60 -18.80 2.95
C PRO A 320 7.20 -20.00 3.68
N SER A 321 7.15 -21.20 3.09
CA SER A 321 7.69 -22.42 3.69
C SER A 321 9.20 -22.33 3.95
N ARG A 322 9.96 -21.81 2.98
CA ARG A 322 11.41 -21.59 3.14
C ARG A 322 11.70 -20.53 4.20
N THR A 323 10.95 -19.43 4.21
CA THR A 323 11.10 -18.36 5.21
C THR A 323 10.81 -18.87 6.61
N LYS A 324 9.77 -19.69 6.79
CA LYS A 324 9.41 -20.32 8.06
C LYS A 324 10.53 -21.21 8.60
N LYS A 325 11.18 -22.01 7.73
CA LYS A 325 12.31 -22.86 8.13
C LYS A 325 13.48 -22.03 8.67
N VAL A 326 13.87 -20.97 7.97
CA VAL A 326 14.97 -20.08 8.39
C VAL A 326 14.60 -19.33 9.68
N LEU A 327 13.35 -18.88 9.79
CA LEU A 327 12.83 -18.24 11.00
C LEU A 327 12.97 -19.16 12.22
N GLN A 328 12.55 -20.43 12.09
CA GLN A 328 12.63 -21.39 13.18
C GLN A 328 14.08 -21.57 13.67
N GLN A 329 15.04 -21.71 12.74
CA GLN A 329 16.46 -21.83 13.08
C GLN A 329 16.98 -20.65 13.91
N TYR A 330 16.56 -19.42 13.57
CA TYR A 330 16.94 -18.23 14.33
C TYR A 330 16.23 -18.13 15.68
N MET A 331 14.97 -18.57 15.77
CA MET A 331 14.22 -18.63 17.03
C MET A 331 14.84 -19.64 17.99
N ASP A 332 15.19 -20.83 17.51
CA ASP A 332 15.85 -21.88 18.31
C ASP A 332 17.20 -21.37 18.85
N ALA A 333 18.04 -20.78 17.97
CA ALA A 333 19.31 -20.19 18.38
C ALA A 333 19.16 -19.03 19.39
N HIS A 334 18.06 -18.27 19.33
CA HIS A 334 17.77 -17.23 20.29
C HIS A 334 17.33 -17.80 21.64
N ASN A 335 16.52 -18.86 21.66
CA ASN A 335 16.10 -19.56 22.87
C ASN A 335 17.28 -20.21 23.60
N ASP A 336 18.18 -20.84 22.86
CA ASP A 336 19.40 -21.41 23.41
C ASP A 336 20.24 -20.33 24.10
N PHE A 337 20.40 -19.18 23.43
CA PHE A 337 21.10 -18.04 24.01
C PHE A 337 20.46 -17.55 25.31
N ILE A 338 19.14 -17.31 25.34
CA ILE A 338 18.45 -16.85 26.56
C ILE A 338 18.58 -17.87 27.69
N THR A 339 18.48 -19.17 27.38
CA THR A 339 18.62 -20.25 28.36
C THR A 339 20.02 -20.29 28.96
N ILE A 340 21.06 -20.14 28.13
CA ILE A 340 22.46 -20.11 28.56
C ILE A 340 22.73 -18.85 29.39
N SER A 341 22.28 -17.69 28.94
CA SER A 341 22.46 -16.41 29.64
C SER A 341 21.78 -16.38 31.02
N ASN A 342 20.69 -17.13 31.23
CA ASN A 342 20.06 -17.25 32.56
C ASN A 342 20.85 -18.13 33.54
N ARG A 343 21.76 -19.00 33.05
CA ARG A 343 22.48 -19.98 33.86
C ARG A 343 23.92 -19.58 34.18
N ALA A 344 24.54 -18.70 33.39
CA ALA A 344 25.95 -18.37 33.50
C ALA A 344 26.18 -16.96 34.07
N VAL A 345 27.14 -16.82 34.99
CA VAL A 345 27.78 -15.53 35.31
C VAL A 345 28.77 -15.26 34.17
N PRO A 346 28.57 -14.24 33.33
CA PRO A 346 29.42 -14.11 32.16
C PRO A 346 30.80 -13.58 32.53
N THR A 347 31.83 -14.03 31.80
CA THR A 347 33.21 -13.56 31.92
C THR A 347 33.42 -12.26 31.14
N GLU A 348 34.18 -11.32 31.72
CA GLU A 348 34.44 -9.98 31.14
C GLU A 348 35.22 -10.09 29.81
N GLY A 349 34.49 -10.13 28.69
CA GLY A 349 35.07 -10.19 27.34
C GLY A 349 34.12 -10.74 26.28
N ASP A 350 33.48 -11.88 26.56
CA ASP A 350 32.57 -12.58 25.63
C ASP A 350 31.16 -11.97 25.57
N GLU A 351 30.76 -11.22 26.61
CA GLU A 351 29.43 -10.61 26.71
C GLU A 351 29.10 -9.66 25.55
N GLY A 352 30.07 -8.85 25.11
CA GLY A 352 29.84 -7.83 24.09
C GLY A 352 29.53 -8.43 22.71
N ASN A 353 30.24 -9.51 22.35
CA ASN A 353 30.06 -10.21 21.08
C ASN A 353 28.77 -11.03 21.09
N ALA A 354 28.50 -11.74 22.19
CA ALA A 354 27.29 -12.52 22.37
C ALA A 354 26.02 -11.64 22.37
N LEU A 355 26.04 -10.50 23.06
CA LEU A 355 24.94 -9.53 23.07
C LEU A 355 24.74 -8.90 21.68
N SER A 356 25.82 -8.51 20.98
CA SER A 356 25.71 -7.99 19.62
C SER A 356 25.12 -9.02 18.66
N ALA A 357 25.47 -10.31 18.82
CA ALA A 357 24.88 -11.40 18.05
C ALA A 357 23.39 -11.58 18.38
N ALA A 358 23.01 -11.49 19.65
CA ALA A 358 21.62 -11.61 20.10
C ALA A 358 20.72 -10.50 19.54
N VAL A 359 21.16 -9.24 19.57
CA VAL A 359 20.42 -8.10 18.98
C VAL A 359 20.24 -8.27 17.48
N LYS A 360 21.29 -8.73 16.79
CA LYS A 360 21.23 -9.03 15.35
C LYS A 360 20.24 -10.16 15.06
N ARG A 361 20.26 -11.25 15.87
CA ARG A 361 19.30 -12.35 15.78
C ARG A 361 17.87 -11.85 15.93
N VAL A 362 17.57 -11.04 16.95
CA VAL A 362 16.23 -10.45 17.15
C VAL A 362 15.79 -9.66 15.91
N GLY A 363 16.66 -8.80 15.38
CA GLY A 363 16.39 -8.06 14.15
C GLY A 363 16.07 -8.97 12.95
N ASN A 364 16.81 -10.07 12.79
CA ASN A 364 16.58 -11.07 11.74
C ASN A 364 15.27 -11.85 11.96
N ILE A 365 14.97 -12.27 13.19
CA ILE A 365 13.72 -12.96 13.56
C ILE A 365 12.52 -12.10 13.15
N HIS A 366 12.50 -10.84 13.57
CA HIS A 366 11.40 -9.95 13.22
C HIS A 366 11.32 -9.67 11.72
N SER A 367 12.47 -9.46 11.06
CA SER A 367 12.49 -9.31 9.60
C SER A 367 11.90 -10.52 8.89
N LEU A 368 12.27 -11.74 9.30
CA LEU A 368 11.73 -12.98 8.74
C LEU A 368 10.24 -13.15 9.03
N ARG A 369 9.76 -12.77 10.23
CA ARG A 369 8.32 -12.74 10.55
C ARG A 369 7.54 -11.80 9.63
N GLY A 370 8.03 -10.59 9.44
CA GLY A 370 7.41 -9.62 8.53
C GLY A 370 7.38 -10.11 7.09
N LEU A 371 8.50 -10.69 6.62
CA LEU A 371 8.57 -11.32 5.29
C LEU A 371 7.58 -12.48 5.17
N LEU A 372 7.50 -13.36 6.17
CA LEU A 372 6.62 -14.53 6.17
C LEU A 372 5.14 -14.13 6.05
N LYS A 373 4.68 -13.19 6.90
CA LYS A 373 3.29 -12.71 6.86
C LYS A 373 2.95 -12.07 5.51
N ALA A 374 3.73 -11.07 5.09
CA ALA A 374 3.43 -10.32 3.87
C ALA A 374 3.65 -11.13 2.59
N SER A 375 4.66 -12.01 2.53
CA SER A 375 4.85 -12.89 1.35
C SER A 375 3.80 -13.99 1.26
N GLY A 376 3.30 -14.51 2.39
CA GLY A 376 2.17 -15.44 2.41
C GLY A 376 0.89 -14.79 1.88
N GLU A 377 0.60 -13.57 2.33
CA GLU A 377 -0.56 -12.81 1.85
C GLU A 377 -0.44 -12.42 0.37
N ASN A 378 0.76 -12.00 -0.08
CA ASN A 378 1.02 -11.79 -1.50
C ASN A 378 0.82 -13.10 -2.31
N ALA A 379 1.27 -14.25 -1.80
CA ALA A 379 1.11 -15.54 -2.48
C ALA A 379 -0.37 -15.89 -2.68
N LYS A 380 -1.18 -15.71 -1.63
CA LYS A 380 -2.63 -15.88 -1.66
C LYS A 380 -3.25 -15.02 -2.77
N TRP A 381 -3.03 -13.70 -2.75
CA TRP A 381 -3.69 -12.81 -3.70
C TRP A 381 -3.17 -12.89 -5.13
N VAL A 382 -1.88 -13.16 -5.32
CA VAL A 382 -1.34 -13.44 -6.66
C VAL A 382 -1.95 -14.71 -7.24
N SER A 383 -2.13 -15.75 -6.42
CA SER A 383 -2.83 -16.97 -6.84
C SER A 383 -4.29 -16.70 -7.20
N VAL A 384 -5.01 -15.92 -6.40
CA VAL A 384 -6.40 -15.52 -6.68
C VAL A 384 -6.48 -14.73 -8.00
N LEU A 385 -5.59 -13.76 -8.20
CA LEU A 385 -5.53 -12.99 -9.44
C LEU A 385 -5.23 -13.87 -10.66
N ALA A 386 -4.35 -14.87 -10.51
CA ALA A 386 -4.05 -15.83 -11.56
C ALA A 386 -5.24 -16.75 -11.86
N SER A 387 -6.05 -17.11 -10.86
CA SER A 387 -7.20 -18.01 -11.04
C SER A 387 -8.52 -17.30 -11.36
N LEU A 388 -8.52 -15.97 -11.50
CA LEU A 388 -9.72 -15.19 -11.79
C LEU A 388 -10.49 -15.74 -12.99
N SER A 389 -11.79 -15.98 -12.78
CA SER A 389 -12.72 -16.22 -13.88
C SER A 389 -12.94 -14.92 -14.65
N TRP A 390 -13.59 -14.96 -15.82
CA TRP A 390 -14.07 -13.73 -16.47
C TRP A 390 -15.36 -13.18 -15.83
N LYS A 391 -16.13 -13.99 -15.07
CA LYS A 391 -17.47 -13.64 -14.52
C LYS A 391 -17.52 -13.04 -13.11
N GLU A 392 -16.42 -13.01 -12.39
CA GLU A 392 -16.33 -12.45 -11.03
C GLU A 392 -16.32 -10.91 -11.05
N ASN A 393 -16.51 -10.27 -9.89
CA ASN A 393 -16.55 -8.80 -9.79
C ASN A 393 -15.14 -8.20 -9.71
N THR A 394 -15.01 -6.89 -9.87
CA THR A 394 -13.72 -6.21 -9.61
C THR A 394 -13.35 -6.26 -8.14
N MET A 395 -12.12 -6.68 -7.85
CA MET A 395 -11.61 -6.90 -6.49
C MET A 395 -10.79 -5.72 -5.99
N PHE A 396 -9.89 -5.21 -6.86
CA PHE A 396 -9.00 -4.12 -6.50
C PHE A 396 -9.33 -2.86 -7.31
N VAL A 397 -9.42 -1.72 -6.64
CA VAL A 397 -9.46 -0.40 -7.27
C VAL A 397 -8.50 0.53 -6.57
N ALA A 398 -7.74 1.31 -7.34
CA ALA A 398 -6.83 2.32 -6.82
C ALA A 398 -6.59 3.39 -7.88
N GLY A 399 -6.64 4.66 -7.45
CA GLY A 399 -6.35 5.84 -8.26
C GLY A 399 -4.85 6.13 -8.41
N ASP A 400 -4.50 7.05 -9.32
CA ASP A 400 -3.12 7.52 -9.55
C ASP A 400 -2.76 8.79 -8.75
N ASP A 401 -3.73 9.41 -8.07
CA ASP A 401 -3.62 10.77 -7.53
C ASP A 401 -3.11 10.87 -6.08
N ALA A 402 -2.04 10.14 -5.75
CA ALA A 402 -1.41 10.24 -4.44
C ALA A 402 -0.93 11.67 -4.11
N ALA A 403 -0.54 12.43 -5.14
CA ALA A 403 -0.03 13.78 -5.01
C ALA A 403 -1.09 14.83 -4.59
N ASN A 404 -2.38 14.51 -4.68
CA ASN A 404 -3.48 15.43 -4.34
C ASN A 404 -4.23 15.05 -3.06
N GLY A 405 -3.73 14.06 -2.29
CA GLY A 405 -4.38 13.60 -1.06
C GLY A 405 -5.53 12.61 -1.27
N ASN A 406 -5.87 12.24 -2.51
CA ASN A 406 -6.85 11.19 -2.84
C ASN A 406 -6.14 9.82 -2.91
N ASN A 407 -5.91 9.22 -1.75
CA ASN A 407 -5.43 7.84 -1.61
C ASN A 407 -6.59 6.85 -1.45
N CYS A 408 -7.67 7.00 -2.23
CA CYS A 408 -8.72 6.00 -2.18
C CYS A 408 -8.28 4.71 -2.87
N MET A 409 -8.36 3.63 -2.11
CA MET A 409 -8.21 2.27 -2.56
C MET A 409 -9.49 1.53 -2.18
N PHE A 410 -9.89 0.57 -3.00
CA PHE A 410 -10.88 -0.45 -2.67
C PHE A 410 -10.14 -1.77 -2.77
N VAL A 411 -10.15 -2.54 -1.68
CA VAL A 411 -9.51 -3.85 -1.59
C VAL A 411 -10.53 -4.86 -1.06
N PRO A 412 -10.35 -6.16 -1.34
CA PRO A 412 -11.17 -7.20 -0.71
C PRO A 412 -11.08 -7.16 0.81
N GLN A 413 -12.13 -7.61 1.50
CA GLN A 413 -12.20 -7.59 2.96
C GLN A 413 -11.09 -8.44 3.61
N GLU A 414 -10.71 -9.54 2.97
CA GLU A 414 -9.70 -10.47 3.47
C GLU A 414 -8.27 -10.07 3.08
N PHE A 415 -8.03 -8.83 2.69
CA PHE A 415 -6.73 -8.32 2.22
C PHE A 415 -5.92 -7.67 3.34
N GLU A 416 -4.94 -8.41 3.86
CA GLU A 416 -4.30 -8.10 5.15
C GLU A 416 -3.03 -7.25 5.09
N LEU A 417 -2.51 -6.94 3.89
CA LEU A 417 -1.22 -6.23 3.77
C LEU A 417 -1.24 -4.84 4.44
N GLY A 418 -2.38 -4.16 4.40
CA GLY A 418 -2.58 -2.93 5.14
C GLY A 418 -2.41 -3.16 6.65
N ASN A 419 -3.03 -4.19 7.19
CA ASN A 419 -3.14 -4.45 8.63
C ASN A 419 -1.76 -4.74 9.22
N PHE A 420 -0.92 -5.43 8.45
CA PHE A 420 0.48 -5.67 8.81
C PHE A 420 1.27 -4.37 8.94
N ILE A 421 1.04 -3.40 8.06
CA ILE A 421 1.62 -2.05 8.17
C ILE A 421 1.04 -1.32 9.39
N ASN A 422 -0.28 -1.39 9.59
CA ASN A 422 -0.98 -0.72 10.68
C ASN A 422 -0.52 -1.21 12.06
N ALA A 423 -0.18 -2.49 12.20
CA ALA A 423 0.39 -3.03 13.43
C ALA A 423 1.69 -2.31 13.84
N SER A 424 2.54 -1.98 12.87
CA SER A 424 3.77 -1.21 13.11
C SER A 424 3.47 0.26 13.43
N ARG A 425 2.42 0.83 12.82
CA ARG A 425 1.93 2.19 13.10
C ARG A 425 1.39 2.32 14.53
N LYS A 426 0.53 1.40 14.98
CA LYS A 426 -0.03 1.42 16.34
C LYS A 426 1.07 1.42 17.39
N LEU A 427 2.03 0.51 17.28
CA LEU A 427 3.18 0.45 18.19
C LEU A 427 4.01 1.75 18.18
N LEU A 428 4.20 2.34 17.00
CA LEU A 428 4.91 3.61 16.86
C LEU A 428 4.16 4.76 17.54
N GLU A 429 2.86 4.89 17.30
CA GLU A 429 2.03 6.02 17.76
C GLU A 429 1.64 5.90 19.23
N GLU A 430 1.36 4.71 19.73
CA GLU A 430 0.90 4.48 21.10
C GLU A 430 2.05 4.37 22.11
N VAL A 431 3.25 3.92 21.68
CA VAL A 431 4.37 3.65 22.60
C VAL A 431 5.62 4.44 22.25
N LEU A 432 6.20 4.20 21.06
CA LEU A 432 7.57 4.64 20.77
C LEU A 432 7.68 6.17 20.61
N MET A 433 6.76 6.79 19.86
CA MET A 433 6.77 8.23 19.61
C MET A 433 6.45 9.05 20.86
N PRO A 434 5.41 8.74 21.66
CA PRO A 434 5.14 9.45 22.91
C PRO A 434 6.32 9.39 23.88
N ALA A 435 6.87 8.18 24.12
CA ALA A 435 8.01 8.01 25.02
C ALA A 435 9.25 8.78 24.53
N MET A 436 9.54 8.75 23.23
CA MET A 436 10.65 9.51 22.64
C MET A 436 10.45 11.01 22.81
N LEU A 437 9.28 11.55 22.44
CA LEU A 437 9.02 12.98 22.46
C LEU A 437 8.99 13.57 23.88
N ASN A 438 8.50 12.80 24.85
CA ASN A 438 8.51 13.19 26.26
C ASN A 438 9.94 13.20 26.82
N ALA A 439 10.74 12.17 26.51
CA ALA A 439 12.14 12.13 26.88
C ALA A 439 12.95 13.27 26.24
N ILE A 440 12.70 13.62 24.97
CA ILE A 440 13.33 14.79 24.32
C ILE A 440 12.94 16.12 25.00
N THR A 441 11.77 16.19 25.64
CA THR A 441 11.33 17.41 26.31
C THR A 441 12.04 17.61 27.66
N SER A 442 12.32 16.51 28.37
CA SER A 442 13.07 16.54 29.64
C SER A 442 14.59 16.57 29.44
N GLU A 443 15.07 15.97 28.35
CA GLU A 443 16.47 15.93 27.97
C GLU A 443 16.77 17.11 27.05
N SER A 444 17.57 18.10 27.47
CA SER A 444 17.90 19.30 26.69
C SER A 444 18.04 19.02 25.18
N TRP A 445 17.10 19.57 24.39
CA TRP A 445 17.11 19.48 22.93
C TRP A 445 17.34 20.86 22.30
N PRO A 446 18.33 20.97 21.40
CA PRO A 446 19.18 19.89 20.92
C PRO A 446 20.18 19.31 21.95
N PRO A 447 20.67 18.07 21.77
CA PRO A 447 21.64 17.50 22.70
C PRO A 447 22.89 18.40 22.80
N GLN A 448 23.37 18.65 24.01
CA GLN A 448 24.54 19.52 24.23
C GLN A 448 25.80 18.96 23.53
N ILE A 449 26.70 19.85 23.11
CA ILE A 449 28.00 19.48 22.54
C ILE A 449 28.77 18.63 23.56
N GLY A 450 29.41 17.55 23.10
CA GLY A 450 30.10 16.60 23.98
C GLY A 450 29.19 15.54 24.61
N THR A 451 27.86 15.66 24.50
CA THR A 451 26.97 14.56 24.90
C THR A 451 27.13 13.36 23.97
N ARG A 452 26.90 12.15 24.48
CA ARG A 452 26.96 10.90 23.70
C ARG A 452 25.91 10.81 22.57
N ARG A 453 25.08 11.86 22.41
CA ARG A 453 23.96 12.01 21.44
C ARG A 453 24.29 12.90 20.24
N THR A 454 25.54 13.32 20.10
CA THR A 454 26.12 14.08 18.97
C THR A 454 25.99 13.41 17.59
N ARG A 455 25.33 12.25 17.47
CA ARG A 455 25.04 11.55 16.19
C ARG A 455 23.76 12.03 15.49
N VAL A 456 23.09 13.04 16.03
CA VAL A 456 21.76 13.48 15.57
C VAL A 456 21.81 14.85 14.89
N ALA A 457 22.86 15.64 15.12
CA ALA A 457 22.98 16.98 14.55
C ALA A 457 24.41 17.57 14.60
N ALA A 458 24.67 18.55 13.73
CA ALA A 458 25.77 19.53 13.81
C ALA A 458 25.19 20.94 13.95
N TYR A 459 25.79 21.88 14.68
CA TYR A 459 25.16 23.19 14.97
C TYR A 459 25.79 24.37 14.23
N ASP A 460 26.96 24.18 13.66
CA ASP A 460 27.67 25.16 12.85
C ASP A 460 28.37 24.46 11.67
N GLU A 461 28.67 25.20 10.60
CA GLU A 461 29.26 24.64 9.38
C GLU A 461 30.60 23.95 9.62
N HIS A 462 31.36 24.35 10.64
CA HIS A 462 32.60 23.68 11.03
C HIS A 462 32.34 22.32 11.69
N SER A 463 31.34 22.22 12.57
CA SER A 463 30.96 20.98 13.26
C SER A 463 30.32 19.93 12.34
N VAL A 464 29.86 20.33 11.14
CA VAL A 464 29.31 19.40 10.12
C VAL A 464 30.37 18.41 9.63
N GLU A 465 31.63 18.85 9.48
CA GLU A 465 32.73 17.96 9.07
C GLU A 465 33.07 16.92 10.15
N TYR A 466 32.89 17.29 11.42
CA TYR A 466 33.16 16.42 12.58
C TYR A 466 31.97 15.56 13.00
N ALA A 467 30.75 15.92 12.59
CA ALA A 467 29.56 15.10 12.81
C ALA A 467 29.67 13.82 11.98
N LYS A 468 30.21 12.77 12.58
CA LYS A 468 30.36 11.42 12.01
C LYS A 468 29.00 10.73 11.76
N CYS A 469 28.17 11.31 10.89
CA CYS A 469 26.95 10.70 10.35
C CYS A 469 27.22 9.90 9.05
N GLY A 470 28.46 9.44 8.85
CA GLY A 470 28.89 8.79 7.61
C GLY A 470 28.78 9.73 6.39
N ARG A 471 28.67 9.17 5.18
CA ARG A 471 28.53 9.94 3.92
C ARG A 471 27.16 10.62 3.73
N LYS A 472 26.32 10.74 4.77
CA LYS A 472 24.93 11.22 4.63
C LYS A 472 24.87 12.73 4.75
N LYS A 473 24.25 13.37 3.75
CA LYS A 473 24.02 14.82 3.72
C LYS A 473 23.10 15.23 4.87
N LEU A 474 23.59 16.10 5.75
CA LEU A 474 22.76 16.76 6.76
C LEU A 474 22.00 17.91 6.11
N SER A 475 20.78 18.17 6.58
CA SER A 475 19.94 19.28 6.13
C SER A 475 19.78 20.31 7.23
N LYS A 476 19.93 21.58 6.89
CA LYS A 476 19.85 22.70 7.84
C LYS A 476 18.39 22.99 8.21
N CYS A 477 18.12 23.10 9.50
CA CYS A 477 16.84 23.57 10.01
C CYS A 477 16.78 25.09 9.92
N MET A 478 15.69 25.63 9.37
CA MET A 478 15.50 27.08 9.23
C MET A 478 15.32 27.84 10.55
N LYS A 479 14.87 27.18 11.62
CA LYS A 479 14.55 27.84 12.90
C LYS A 479 15.72 27.83 13.88
N CYS A 480 16.32 26.67 14.14
CA CYS A 480 17.45 26.57 15.08
C CYS A 480 18.82 26.58 14.40
N SER A 481 18.88 26.67 13.06
CA SER A 481 20.11 26.61 12.25
C SER A 481 20.93 25.32 12.37
N GLY A 482 20.51 24.36 13.19
CA GLY A 482 21.15 23.05 13.30
C GLY A 482 20.99 22.20 12.03
N TYR A 483 21.97 21.36 11.77
CA TYR A 483 22.06 20.44 10.63
C TYR A 483 21.70 19.04 11.11
N PHE A 484 20.68 18.44 10.51
CA PHE A 484 20.10 17.16 10.95
C PHE A 484 20.12 16.11 9.84
N ASP A 485 20.25 14.84 10.21
CA ASP A 485 19.99 13.74 9.29
C ASP A 485 18.50 13.69 8.91
N ALA A 486 18.19 13.20 7.71
CA ALA A 486 16.82 13.16 7.14
C ALA A 486 15.76 12.45 8.00
N LYS A 487 16.14 11.72 9.05
CA LYS A 487 15.19 11.17 10.04
C LYS A 487 14.65 12.22 11.01
N TRP A 488 15.42 13.28 11.25
CA TRP A 488 15.17 14.27 12.31
C TRP A 488 14.71 15.62 11.78
N ILE A 489 14.70 15.77 10.45
CA ILE A 489 14.26 16.97 9.74
C ILE A 489 13.27 16.58 8.66
N ARG A 490 12.14 17.28 8.63
CA ARG A 490 11.11 17.15 7.60
C ARG A 490 10.99 18.49 6.90
N HIS A 491 11.11 18.48 5.58
CA HIS A 491 11.28 19.69 4.77
C HIS A 491 12.47 20.53 5.28
N THR A 492 12.20 21.62 5.99
CA THR A 492 13.21 22.56 6.50
C THR A 492 13.17 22.72 8.02
N PHE A 493 12.38 21.91 8.73
CA PHE A 493 12.23 21.99 10.19
C PHE A 493 12.64 20.69 10.88
N CYS A 494 13.50 20.79 11.90
CA CYS A 494 13.80 19.63 12.75
C CYS A 494 12.57 19.30 13.60
N ILE A 495 12.45 18.04 14.06
CA ILE A 495 11.24 17.56 14.76
C ILE A 495 10.81 18.46 15.93
N MET A 496 11.76 19.04 16.68
CA MET A 496 11.45 19.92 17.81
C MET A 496 11.14 21.35 17.39
N CYS A 497 11.78 21.89 16.34
CA CYS A 497 11.39 23.19 15.81
C CYS A 497 10.03 23.11 15.13
N GLU A 498 9.75 22.04 14.40
CA GLU A 498 8.41 21.75 13.86
C GLU A 498 7.39 21.72 15.00
N ARG A 499 7.65 20.97 16.07
CA ARG A 499 6.76 20.90 17.25
C ARG A 499 6.58 22.27 17.91
N ARG A 500 7.68 22.99 18.21
CA ARG A 500 7.60 24.34 18.81
C ARG A 500 6.86 25.32 17.92
N ILE A 501 7.11 25.33 16.62
CA ILE A 501 6.38 26.20 15.70
C ILE A 501 4.90 25.82 15.71
N ARG A 502 4.54 24.54 15.74
CA ARG A 502 3.14 24.16 15.93
C ARG A 502 2.62 24.69 17.26
N ASP A 503 3.32 24.46 18.37
CA ASP A 503 2.94 24.86 19.73
C ASP A 503 2.95 26.40 19.98
N GLU A 504 3.63 27.18 19.13
CA GLU A 504 3.71 28.65 19.19
C GLU A 504 2.89 29.33 18.09
N SER A 505 2.58 28.63 16.99
CA SER A 505 1.88 29.20 15.83
C SER A 505 0.45 29.56 16.20
N VAL A 506 0.15 30.83 16.00
CA VAL A 506 -1.21 31.39 15.94
C VAL A 506 -1.78 31.35 14.52
N GLU A 507 -0.97 31.04 13.51
CA GLU A 507 -1.43 30.92 12.13
C GLU A 507 -2.14 29.57 11.93
N ASN A 508 -3.42 29.62 11.54
CA ASN A 508 -4.25 28.45 11.26
C ASN A 508 -3.95 27.84 9.88
N LYS A 509 -2.67 27.59 9.58
CA LYS A 509 -2.22 27.07 8.30
C LYS A 509 -1.15 25.99 8.45
N CYS A 510 -1.08 25.11 7.46
CA CYS A 510 -0.05 24.08 7.37
C CYS A 510 1.35 24.69 7.30
N LEU A 511 2.28 24.10 8.05
CA LEU A 511 3.69 24.55 8.12
C LEU A 511 4.46 24.35 6.81
N PHE A 512 3.95 23.54 5.89
CA PHE A 512 4.68 23.17 4.68
C PHE A 512 4.18 23.95 3.47
N ASP A 513 5.04 24.79 2.91
CA ASP A 513 4.76 25.68 1.77
C ASP A 513 4.22 24.94 0.51
N GLY A 514 4.48 23.64 0.38
CA GLY A 514 3.97 22.81 -0.72
C GLY A 514 2.53 22.30 -0.53
N CYS A 515 1.87 22.60 0.60
CA CYS A 515 0.52 22.12 0.87
C CYS A 515 -0.53 22.93 0.10
N LYS A 516 -1.23 22.29 -0.85
CA LYS A 516 -2.30 22.94 -1.65
C LYS A 516 -3.61 23.22 -0.88
N LEU A 517 -3.75 22.66 0.31
CA LEU A 517 -4.93 22.81 1.19
C LEU A 517 -4.48 23.34 2.55
N SER A 518 -3.51 24.27 2.52
CA SER A 518 -2.75 24.69 3.70
C SER A 518 -3.64 25.23 4.81
N GLU A 519 -4.67 26.00 4.47
CA GLU A 519 -5.62 26.60 5.42
C GLU A 519 -6.88 25.74 5.57
N GLU A 520 -7.38 25.19 4.46
CA GLU A 520 -8.67 24.50 4.44
C GLU A 520 -8.63 23.20 5.23
N ALA A 521 -7.55 22.43 5.08
CA ALA A 521 -7.35 21.14 5.73
C ALA A 521 -6.50 21.24 7.01
N PHE A 522 -6.38 22.43 7.62
CA PHE A 522 -5.69 22.60 8.89
C PHE A 522 -6.61 22.44 10.08
N CYS A 523 -6.16 21.68 11.07
CA CYS A 523 -6.81 21.47 12.35
C CYS A 523 -6.20 22.42 13.39
N PRO A 524 -6.95 23.41 13.91
CA PRO A 524 -6.43 24.35 14.92
C PRO A 524 -6.23 23.68 16.28
N HIS A 525 -7.02 22.66 16.63
CA HIS A 525 -6.99 21.99 17.94
C HIS A 525 -5.68 21.22 18.16
N PHE A 526 -5.26 20.44 17.15
CA PHE A 526 -4.01 19.68 17.18
C PHE A 526 -2.86 20.34 16.43
N ARG A 527 -3.12 21.48 15.77
CA ARG A 527 -2.17 22.25 14.95
C ARG A 527 -1.48 21.38 13.90
N ARG A 528 -2.31 20.59 13.21
CA ARG A 528 -1.93 19.58 12.21
C ARG A 528 -2.74 19.72 10.93
N CYS A 529 -2.15 19.38 9.80
CA CYS A 529 -2.84 19.33 8.52
C CYS A 529 -3.34 17.90 8.24
N PHE A 530 -4.63 17.74 7.95
CA PHE A 530 -5.24 16.44 7.62
C PHE A 530 -4.62 15.76 6.39
N VAL A 531 -3.93 16.52 5.53
CA VAL A 531 -3.24 16.02 4.34
C VAL A 531 -1.77 15.70 4.64
N CYS A 532 -1.00 16.69 5.10
CA CYS A 532 0.44 16.55 5.29
C CYS A 532 0.84 15.75 6.54
N ASP A 533 -0.06 15.66 7.53
CA ASP A 533 0.13 14.93 8.77
C ASP A 533 -0.73 13.66 8.83
N SER A 534 -1.13 13.13 7.66
CA SER A 534 -1.88 11.88 7.56
C SER A 534 -1.14 10.69 8.18
N PRO A 535 -1.83 9.78 8.91
CA PRO A 535 -3.25 9.86 9.26
C PRO A 535 -3.53 10.83 10.43
N HIS A 536 -4.57 11.66 10.31
CA HIS A 536 -5.00 12.56 11.38
C HIS A 536 -6.53 12.61 11.42
N SER A 537 -7.08 12.55 12.63
CA SER A 537 -8.51 12.72 12.97
C SER A 537 -8.61 13.71 14.11
N CYS A 538 -9.72 14.46 14.20
CA CYS A 538 -9.97 15.39 15.29
C CYS A 538 -11.47 15.50 15.55
N GLU A 539 -11.86 15.17 16.78
CA GLU A 539 -13.25 15.23 17.26
C GLU A 539 -13.80 16.65 17.31
N GLU A 540 -13.02 17.62 17.79
CA GLU A 540 -13.42 19.04 17.81
C GLU A 540 -13.63 19.61 16.40
N CYS A 541 -12.80 19.21 15.42
CA CYS A 541 -13.02 19.53 14.01
C CYS A 541 -14.17 18.70 13.38
N ARG A 542 -14.65 17.66 14.07
CA ARG A 542 -15.57 16.63 13.58
C ARG A 542 -15.13 16.09 12.21
N LEU A 543 -13.83 15.91 12.03
CA LEU A 543 -13.25 15.34 10.82
C LEU A 543 -12.40 14.15 11.21
N TYR A 544 -12.89 12.98 10.84
CA TYR A 544 -12.28 11.70 11.07
C TYR A 544 -11.68 11.21 9.76
N ARG A 545 -10.66 10.37 9.87
CA ARG A 545 -10.09 9.62 8.76
C ARG A 545 -10.12 8.15 9.13
N GLY A 546 -10.68 7.33 8.27
CA GLY A 546 -10.87 5.91 8.56
C GLY A 546 -11.47 5.14 7.40
N ASP A 547 -11.69 3.87 7.64
CA ASP A 547 -12.31 2.90 6.72
C ASP A 547 -13.80 2.69 7.05
N GLY A 548 -14.38 1.59 6.55
CA GLY A 548 -15.78 1.28 6.79
C GLY A 548 -16.08 0.84 8.23
N GLU A 549 -15.13 0.25 8.95
CA GLU A 549 -15.30 0.00 10.39
C GLU A 549 -15.40 1.30 11.17
N SER A 550 -14.55 2.27 10.82
CA SER A 550 -14.60 3.61 11.41
C SER A 550 -15.96 4.27 11.18
N ALA A 551 -16.58 4.03 10.01
CA ALA A 551 -17.92 4.48 9.73
C ALA A 551 -18.98 3.77 10.58
N ILE A 552 -18.89 2.45 10.74
CA ILE A 552 -19.80 1.66 11.61
C ILE A 552 -19.72 2.16 13.05
N GLU A 553 -18.50 2.36 13.56
CA GLU A 553 -18.25 2.87 14.91
C GLU A 553 -18.84 4.27 15.09
N LEU A 554 -18.54 5.21 14.18
CA LEU A 554 -19.09 6.57 14.24
C LEU A 554 -20.62 6.57 14.18
N VAL A 555 -21.22 5.77 13.28
CA VAL A 555 -22.68 5.63 13.18
C VAL A 555 -23.27 5.08 14.48
N SER A 556 -22.62 4.07 15.08
CA SER A 556 -23.09 3.46 16.33
C SER A 556 -22.97 4.40 17.53
N VAL A 557 -21.89 5.18 17.61
CA VAL A 557 -21.61 6.11 18.71
C VAL A 557 -22.46 7.37 18.62
N LEU A 558 -22.54 7.98 17.43
CA LEU A 558 -23.21 9.27 17.25
C LEU A 558 -24.70 9.16 16.97
N GLN A 559 -25.17 7.97 16.55
CA GLN A 559 -26.55 7.70 16.12
C GLN A 559 -27.14 8.85 15.30
N PRO A 560 -26.52 9.21 14.16
CA PRO A 560 -26.97 10.35 13.39
C PRO A 560 -28.40 10.17 12.92
N ARG A 561 -29.13 11.27 12.71
CA ARG A 561 -30.42 11.21 12.01
C ARG A 561 -30.23 11.06 10.50
N ILE A 562 -29.11 11.56 9.98
CA ILE A 562 -28.81 11.59 8.55
C ILE A 562 -27.43 10.99 8.30
N LEU A 563 -27.34 9.98 7.43
CA LEU A 563 -26.09 9.40 6.95
C LEU A 563 -25.93 9.71 5.46
N LEU A 564 -24.94 10.50 5.11
CA LEU A 564 -24.64 10.95 3.75
C LEU A 564 -23.39 10.25 3.24
N LEU A 565 -23.51 9.58 2.09
CA LEU A 565 -22.44 8.79 1.50
C LEU A 565 -22.13 9.31 0.10
N ASP A 566 -20.86 9.59 -0.20
CA ASP A 566 -20.44 9.61 -1.59
C ASP A 566 -20.56 8.21 -2.23
N PHE A 567 -20.67 8.18 -3.56
CA PHE A 567 -20.84 6.94 -4.31
C PHE A 567 -19.52 6.40 -4.86
N ASP A 568 -18.82 7.16 -5.70
CA ASP A 568 -17.71 6.64 -6.51
C ASP A 568 -16.44 6.54 -5.67
N ARG A 569 -15.88 5.35 -5.51
CA ARG A 569 -14.75 5.05 -4.62
C ARG A 569 -15.01 5.26 -3.13
N THR A 570 -16.23 5.62 -2.74
CA THR A 570 -16.66 5.60 -1.33
C THR A 570 -17.53 4.38 -1.08
N LEU A 571 -18.81 4.43 -1.47
CA LEU A 571 -19.74 3.31 -1.34
C LEU A 571 -19.53 2.21 -2.39
N CYS A 572 -19.11 2.58 -3.60
CA CYS A 572 -18.98 1.68 -4.74
C CYS A 572 -17.59 1.74 -5.37
N SER A 573 -17.11 0.62 -5.93
CA SER A 573 -15.83 0.55 -6.62
C SER A 573 -15.81 1.23 -8.02
N THR A 574 -16.86 1.95 -8.39
CA THR A 574 -16.90 2.76 -9.61
C THR A 574 -15.82 3.84 -9.62
N LYS A 575 -15.26 4.11 -10.81
CA LYS A 575 -14.44 5.31 -11.00
C LYS A 575 -15.37 6.52 -11.08
N SER A 576 -14.90 7.67 -10.60
CA SER A 576 -15.61 8.95 -10.67
C SER A 576 -16.36 9.15 -12.00
N GLY A 577 -17.69 9.24 -11.92
CA GLY A 577 -18.58 9.50 -13.05
C GLY A 577 -18.89 8.31 -13.96
N ALA A 578 -18.45 7.09 -13.64
CA ALA A 578 -18.78 5.89 -14.41
C ALA A 578 -20.11 5.27 -13.97
N SER A 579 -20.87 4.68 -14.89
CA SER A 579 -22.06 3.90 -14.54
C SER A 579 -21.65 2.65 -13.74
N PRO A 580 -22.37 2.30 -12.64
CA PRO A 580 -22.13 1.07 -11.89
C PRO A 580 -22.72 -0.19 -12.54
N LEU A 581 -23.58 -0.02 -13.56
CA LEU A 581 -24.15 -1.13 -14.32
C LEU A 581 -23.26 -1.47 -15.52
N PRO A 582 -23.27 -2.74 -15.99
CA PRO A 582 -22.61 -3.10 -17.24
C PRO A 582 -23.16 -2.26 -18.40
N GLN A 583 -22.28 -1.74 -19.27
CA GLN A 583 -22.69 -0.86 -20.37
C GLN A 583 -23.62 -1.50 -21.41
N ASN A 584 -23.93 -2.81 -21.31
CA ASN A 584 -24.82 -3.52 -22.21
C ASN A 584 -26.10 -3.97 -21.51
N LYS A 585 -27.24 -3.33 -21.84
CA LYS A 585 -28.61 -3.77 -21.48
C LYS A 585 -29.08 -5.01 -22.25
N SER A 586 -28.16 -5.88 -22.67
CA SER A 586 -28.52 -7.17 -23.27
C SER A 586 -29.13 -8.03 -22.16
N LYS A 587 -30.33 -8.56 -22.40
CA LYS A 587 -31.22 -9.29 -21.47
C LYS A 587 -30.67 -10.65 -21.01
N SER A 588 -29.37 -10.78 -20.77
CA SER A 588 -28.80 -11.94 -20.11
C SER A 588 -29.06 -11.82 -18.61
N LYS A 589 -30.00 -12.61 -18.11
CA LYS A 589 -30.40 -12.74 -16.69
C LYS A 589 -29.25 -13.17 -15.74
N HIS A 590 -28.02 -13.25 -16.23
CA HIS A 590 -26.85 -13.79 -15.54
C HIS A 590 -25.60 -12.88 -15.55
N SER A 591 -25.67 -11.62 -16.02
CA SER A 591 -24.54 -10.70 -15.87
C SER A 591 -24.41 -10.23 -14.42
N ARG A 592 -23.51 -10.86 -13.66
CA ARG A 592 -23.13 -10.36 -12.32
C ARG A 592 -22.49 -8.98 -12.42
N HIS A 593 -22.65 -8.21 -11.36
CA HIS A 593 -22.21 -6.82 -11.20
C HIS A 593 -20.70 -6.66 -11.47
N GLN A 594 -20.33 -5.84 -12.45
CA GLN A 594 -18.91 -5.53 -12.70
C GLN A 594 -18.26 -4.79 -11.51
N HIS A 595 -19.07 -4.01 -10.78
CA HIS A 595 -18.69 -3.22 -9.64
C HIS A 595 -19.17 -3.84 -8.32
N THR A 596 -18.57 -3.43 -7.22
CA THR A 596 -18.81 -3.94 -5.86
C THR A 596 -19.26 -2.81 -4.95
N ILE A 597 -20.04 -3.15 -3.92
CA ILE A 597 -20.38 -2.27 -2.81
C ILE A 597 -19.45 -2.56 -1.64
N ASP A 598 -19.09 -1.50 -0.93
CA ASP A 598 -18.38 -1.59 0.33
C ASP A 598 -19.22 -2.31 1.40
N SER A 599 -18.76 -3.48 1.85
CA SER A 599 -19.47 -4.33 2.82
C SER A 599 -19.72 -3.60 4.14
N ASP A 600 -18.75 -2.83 4.60
CA ASP A 600 -18.76 -2.23 5.93
C ASP A 600 -19.62 -0.97 5.92
N LEU A 601 -19.57 -0.17 4.84
CA LEU A 601 -20.54 0.90 4.63
C LEU A 601 -21.96 0.36 4.40
N LYS A 602 -22.13 -0.81 3.77
CA LYS A 602 -23.44 -1.49 3.69
C LYS A 602 -23.94 -1.86 5.08
N VAL A 603 -23.07 -2.35 5.97
CA VAL A 603 -23.41 -2.62 7.39
C VAL A 603 -23.74 -1.32 8.13
N ALA A 604 -22.96 -0.25 7.94
CA ALA A 604 -23.24 1.06 8.54
C ALA A 604 -24.61 1.60 8.12
N VAL A 605 -24.95 1.49 6.83
CA VAL A 605 -26.28 1.83 6.31
C VAL A 605 -27.36 0.97 6.97
N ALA A 606 -27.15 -0.34 7.07
CA ALA A 606 -28.12 -1.25 7.68
C ALA A 606 -28.34 -0.95 9.18
N ALA A 607 -27.28 -0.66 9.93
CA ALA A 607 -27.34 -0.29 11.34
C ALA A 607 -28.11 1.03 11.54
N HIS A 608 -27.84 2.02 10.67
CA HIS A 608 -28.48 3.34 10.71
C HIS A 608 -29.99 3.32 10.46
N ARG A 609 -30.52 2.34 9.69
CA ARG A 609 -31.95 2.23 9.35
C ARG A 609 -32.89 2.23 10.55
N THR A 610 -32.39 1.91 11.75
CA THR A 610 -33.21 1.82 12.96
C THR A 610 -33.54 3.17 13.59
N TYR A 611 -32.81 4.24 13.27
CA TYR A 611 -32.98 5.55 13.90
C TYR A 611 -32.77 6.77 12.98
N GLY A 612 -32.41 6.56 11.70
CA GLY A 612 -32.20 7.66 10.75
C GLY A 612 -32.40 7.28 9.28
N SER A 613 -32.16 8.25 8.38
CA SER A 613 -32.25 8.07 6.92
C SER A 613 -30.88 8.20 6.24
N SER A 614 -30.56 7.23 5.39
CA SER A 614 -29.31 7.22 4.61
C SER A 614 -29.53 7.73 3.19
N HIS A 615 -28.59 8.53 2.68
CA HIS A 615 -28.65 9.17 1.37
C HIS A 615 -27.31 9.06 0.63
N VAL A 616 -27.37 8.96 -0.70
CA VAL A 616 -26.19 9.04 -1.57
C VAL A 616 -26.06 10.47 -2.11
N ILE A 617 -24.91 11.11 -1.87
CA ILE A 617 -24.56 12.46 -2.36
C ILE A 617 -23.42 12.33 -3.37
N THR A 618 -23.74 12.32 -4.66
CA THR A 618 -22.77 12.03 -5.73
C THR A 618 -22.70 13.11 -6.79
N ARG A 619 -21.55 13.21 -7.47
CA ARG A 619 -21.40 13.99 -8.72
C ARG A 619 -21.70 13.16 -9.97
N ASN A 620 -21.93 11.86 -9.80
CA ASN A 620 -22.17 10.93 -10.89
C ASN A 620 -23.54 11.18 -11.53
N SER A 621 -23.56 11.47 -12.83
CA SER A 621 -24.79 11.77 -13.56
C SER A 621 -25.66 10.55 -13.84
N HIS A 622 -25.16 9.32 -13.62
CA HIS A 622 -25.86 8.07 -13.89
C HIS A 622 -26.85 7.70 -12.78
N LYS A 623 -27.70 8.64 -12.34
CA LYS A 623 -28.62 8.46 -11.20
C LYS A 623 -29.42 7.14 -11.28
N ARG A 624 -30.10 6.89 -12.40
CA ARG A 624 -30.93 5.68 -12.56
C ARG A 624 -30.13 4.38 -12.46
N ASP A 625 -28.92 4.37 -13.02
CA ASP A 625 -28.06 3.19 -12.97
C ASP A 625 -27.58 2.93 -11.52
N ILE A 626 -27.32 4.01 -10.76
CA ILE A 626 -26.98 3.93 -9.34
C ILE A 626 -28.16 3.40 -8.52
N GLU A 627 -29.36 3.92 -8.73
CA GLU A 627 -30.57 3.46 -8.05
C GLU A 627 -30.82 1.96 -8.30
N GLU A 628 -30.75 1.55 -9.57
CA GLU A 628 -30.90 0.14 -9.95
C GLU A 628 -29.80 -0.75 -9.34
N PHE A 629 -28.54 -0.30 -9.38
CA PHE A 629 -27.43 -1.02 -8.77
C PHE A 629 -27.61 -1.19 -7.25
N LEU A 630 -28.03 -0.14 -6.54
CA LEU A 630 -28.31 -0.21 -5.10
C LEU A 630 -29.46 -1.17 -4.78
N ILE A 631 -30.52 -1.21 -5.59
CA ILE A 631 -31.62 -2.18 -5.45
C ILE A 631 -31.08 -3.61 -5.60
N GLN A 632 -30.21 -3.86 -6.59
CA GLN A 632 -29.63 -5.19 -6.83
C GLN A 632 -28.71 -5.66 -5.69
N HIS A 633 -28.25 -4.73 -4.84
CA HIS A 633 -27.42 -5.01 -3.67
C HIS A 633 -28.18 -4.90 -2.32
N ASP A 634 -29.51 -5.01 -2.32
CA ASP A 634 -30.38 -4.97 -1.12
C ASP A 634 -30.38 -3.63 -0.36
N LEU A 635 -30.09 -2.53 -1.07
CA LEU A 635 -30.07 -1.17 -0.54
C LEU A 635 -31.23 -0.33 -1.10
N LYS A 636 -32.45 -0.90 -1.12
CA LYS A 636 -33.65 -0.25 -1.70
C LYS A 636 -33.95 1.12 -1.11
N ASP A 637 -33.86 1.27 0.22
CA ASP A 637 -34.13 2.55 0.89
C ASP A 637 -33.13 3.62 0.47
N LEU A 638 -31.85 3.23 0.33
CA LEU A 638 -30.80 4.12 -0.14
C LEU A 638 -30.95 4.46 -1.63
N ALA A 639 -31.44 3.51 -2.44
CA ALA A 639 -31.74 3.72 -3.85
C ALA A 639 -32.83 4.79 -4.06
N SER A 640 -33.81 4.90 -3.16
CA SER A 640 -34.81 5.98 -3.23
C SER A 640 -34.23 7.36 -2.85
N ASN A 641 -33.05 7.38 -2.24
CA ASN A 641 -32.40 8.56 -1.66
C ASN A 641 -31.09 8.93 -2.38
N VAL A 642 -31.07 8.84 -3.71
CA VAL A 642 -29.90 9.23 -4.53
C VAL A 642 -30.02 10.69 -4.99
N HIS A 643 -29.05 11.50 -4.60
CA HIS A 643 -28.95 12.92 -4.90
C HIS A 643 -27.73 13.21 -5.77
N VAL A 644 -27.97 13.81 -6.94
CA VAL A 644 -26.90 14.24 -7.87
C VAL A 644 -26.63 15.72 -7.68
N VAL A 645 -25.40 16.05 -7.28
CA VAL A 645 -24.97 17.42 -7.01
C VAL A 645 -24.66 18.15 -8.32
N PRO A 646 -25.22 19.36 -8.55
CA PRO A 646 -24.95 20.15 -9.76
C PRO A 646 -23.47 20.51 -9.93
N LYS A 647 -22.98 20.58 -11.18
CA LYS A 647 -21.56 20.83 -11.50
C LYS A 647 -20.96 22.11 -10.89
N LYS A 648 -21.75 23.15 -10.68
CA LYS A 648 -21.31 24.45 -10.13
C LYS A 648 -21.55 24.59 -8.63
N MET A 649 -21.94 23.51 -7.95
CA MET A 649 -22.27 23.49 -6.53
C MET A 649 -21.31 22.54 -5.81
N SER A 650 -20.87 22.94 -4.61
CA SER A 650 -20.17 22.03 -3.69
C SER A 650 -21.17 21.03 -3.10
N LYS A 651 -20.69 19.85 -2.70
CA LYS A 651 -21.54 18.92 -1.95
C LYS A 651 -22.02 19.55 -0.63
N GLY A 652 -21.15 20.29 0.05
CA GLY A 652 -21.51 20.99 1.30
C GLY A 652 -22.69 21.96 1.15
N SER A 653 -22.67 22.82 0.13
CA SER A 653 -23.78 23.75 -0.12
C SER A 653 -25.06 23.00 -0.51
N TYR A 654 -24.95 21.94 -1.31
CA TYR A 654 -26.11 21.08 -1.61
C TYR A 654 -26.69 20.44 -0.34
N ILE A 655 -25.83 19.94 0.55
CA ILE A 655 -26.25 19.32 1.81
C ILE A 655 -26.96 20.35 2.68
N LYS A 656 -26.40 21.55 2.84
CA LYS A 656 -27.02 22.65 3.57
C LYS A 656 -28.44 22.96 3.07
N ASP A 657 -28.56 23.19 1.76
CA ASP A 657 -29.79 23.69 1.16
C ASP A 657 -30.92 22.63 1.13
N ASN A 658 -30.58 21.34 1.17
CA ASN A 658 -31.57 20.25 1.04
C ASN A 658 -31.87 19.52 2.35
N PHE A 659 -30.93 19.51 3.30
CA PHE A 659 -31.07 18.73 4.54
C PHE A 659 -31.13 19.61 5.79
N PHE A 660 -30.75 20.89 5.70
CA PHE A 660 -30.68 21.84 6.82
C PHE A 660 -31.52 23.10 6.57
N THR A 661 -32.74 22.94 6.05
CA THR A 661 -33.71 24.04 5.83
C THR A 661 -34.93 23.91 6.76
N GLY A 662 -35.44 25.04 7.29
CA GLY A 662 -36.64 25.11 8.15
C GLY A 662 -36.40 24.82 9.64
N ASP A 663 -37.48 24.58 10.40
CA ASP A 663 -37.48 24.33 11.87
C ASP A 663 -36.73 23.05 12.32
N ASN A 664 -36.11 22.32 11.39
CA ASN A 664 -35.27 21.13 11.65
C ASN A 664 -33.82 21.46 12.06
N LEU A 665 -33.49 22.75 12.20
CA LEU A 665 -32.15 23.27 12.45
C LEU A 665 -31.56 22.88 13.82
N ASP A 666 -32.36 22.52 14.82
CA ASP A 666 -31.87 22.47 16.21
C ASP A 666 -31.50 21.07 16.75
N ALA A 667 -31.69 19.96 16.02
CA ALA A 667 -31.50 18.63 16.63
C ALA A 667 -30.97 17.48 15.74
N SER A 668 -30.57 17.73 14.49
CA SER A 668 -30.31 16.63 13.54
C SER A 668 -28.81 16.43 13.32
N SER A 669 -28.20 15.48 14.04
CA SER A 669 -26.81 15.05 13.80
C SER A 669 -26.68 14.34 12.44
N CYS A 670 -25.60 14.62 11.73
CA CYS A 670 -25.32 14.13 10.39
C CYS A 670 -23.90 13.59 10.29
N ILE A 671 -23.71 12.46 9.60
CA ILE A 671 -22.38 11.99 9.17
C ILE A 671 -22.28 12.09 7.65
N PHE A 672 -21.25 12.76 7.15
CA PHE A 672 -20.92 12.81 5.72
C PHE A 672 -19.60 12.10 5.43
N ILE A 673 -19.65 11.09 4.56
CA ILE A 673 -18.52 10.22 4.22
C ILE A 673 -18.14 10.43 2.75
N ASP A 674 -16.88 10.73 2.50
CA ASP A 674 -16.34 10.99 1.15
C ASP A 674 -14.86 10.56 1.07
N ASP A 675 -14.41 10.05 -0.07
CA ASP A 675 -13.01 9.67 -0.30
C ASP A 675 -12.12 10.87 -0.68
N ASP A 676 -12.72 12.00 -1.06
CA ASP A 676 -12.04 13.23 -1.44
C ASP A 676 -12.04 14.25 -0.30
N ILE A 677 -10.87 14.47 0.29
CA ILE A 677 -10.69 15.46 1.37
C ILE A 677 -11.17 16.86 0.97
N ARG A 678 -11.14 17.21 -0.32
CA ARG A 678 -11.59 18.52 -0.81
C ARG A 678 -13.09 18.70 -0.67
N GLU A 679 -13.88 17.64 -0.86
CA GLU A 679 -15.33 17.68 -0.66
C GLU A 679 -15.69 17.86 0.83
N LEU A 680 -14.81 17.41 1.73
CA LEU A 680 -14.99 17.52 3.17
C LEU A 680 -14.54 18.87 3.75
N VAL A 681 -13.52 19.51 3.17
CA VAL A 681 -12.86 20.68 3.81
C VAL A 681 -13.02 22.01 3.06
N ARG A 682 -13.40 22.02 1.78
CA ARG A 682 -13.49 23.30 1.03
C ARG A 682 -14.74 24.12 1.36
N ASP A 683 -15.81 23.46 1.77
CA ASP A 683 -17.04 24.15 2.11
C ASP A 683 -16.99 24.65 3.56
N ASN A 684 -17.04 25.97 3.74
CA ASN A 684 -16.95 26.59 5.06
C ASN A 684 -18.11 26.19 5.99
N TRP A 685 -19.31 25.97 5.43
CA TRP A 685 -20.45 25.56 6.24
C TRP A 685 -20.27 24.15 6.79
N LEU A 686 -19.75 23.21 6.00
CA LEU A 686 -19.43 21.86 6.48
C LEU A 686 -18.41 21.89 7.62
N LYS A 687 -17.47 22.84 7.61
CA LYS A 687 -16.47 23.01 8.67
C LYS A 687 -17.05 23.59 9.95
N SER A 688 -17.93 24.59 9.84
CA SER A 688 -18.46 25.32 10.99
C SER A 688 -19.70 24.67 11.60
N CYS A 689 -20.44 23.84 10.85
CA CYS A 689 -21.67 23.23 11.34
C CYS A 689 -21.38 22.21 12.45
N GLU A 690 -21.92 22.43 13.65
CA GLU A 690 -21.72 21.58 14.83
C GLU A 690 -22.40 20.21 14.70
N GLN A 691 -23.45 20.14 13.89
CA GLN A 691 -24.24 18.93 13.68
C GLN A 691 -23.63 17.97 12.66
N VAL A 692 -22.64 18.41 11.88
CA VAL A 692 -22.06 17.61 10.79
C VAL A 692 -20.70 17.05 11.21
N HIS A 693 -20.65 15.73 11.29
CA HIS A 693 -19.42 14.95 11.36
C HIS A 693 -19.03 14.49 9.97
N ARG A 694 -17.72 14.50 9.69
CA ARG A 694 -17.15 14.21 8.37
C ARG A 694 -16.16 13.06 8.49
N LEU A 695 -16.23 12.10 7.58
CA LEU A 695 -15.28 11.00 7.51
C LEU A 695 -14.60 11.00 6.14
N LEU A 696 -13.28 11.24 6.14
CA LEU A 696 -12.44 10.94 5.00
C LEU A 696 -12.27 9.43 4.90
N PHE A 697 -12.98 8.83 3.94
CA PHE A 697 -12.99 7.40 3.72
C PHE A 697 -11.71 6.94 3.01
N VAL A 698 -11.00 5.99 3.62
CA VAL A 698 -9.77 5.40 3.10
C VAL A 698 -9.78 3.90 3.37
N ARG A 699 -10.17 3.09 2.39
CA ARG A 699 -10.09 1.62 2.52
C ARG A 699 -8.68 1.12 2.21
N ALA A 700 -7.78 1.30 3.17
CA ALA A 700 -6.39 0.85 3.10
C ALA A 700 -6.06 -0.31 4.06
N PHE A 701 -6.93 -0.56 5.03
CA PHE A 701 -6.74 -1.47 6.15
C PHE A 701 -8.07 -2.22 6.33
N SER A 702 -8.05 -3.55 6.39
CA SER A 702 -9.13 -4.34 7.01
C SER A 702 -8.81 -4.47 8.51
N LYS A 703 -9.60 -5.17 9.31
CA LYS A 703 -9.08 -5.79 10.53
C LYS A 703 -8.92 -7.28 10.31
#